data_AF-A0A812ISH8-F1
#
_entry.id   AF-A0A812ISH8-F1
#
_cell.length_a   1.000
_cell.length_b   1.000
_cell.length_c   1.000
_cell.angle_alpha   90.00
_cell.angle_beta   90.00
_cell.angle_gamma   90.00
#
_symmetry.space_group_name_H-M   'P 1'
#
loop_
_entity.id
_entity.type
_entity.pdbx_description
1 polymer ?
#
loop_
_entity_poly.entity_id
_entity_poly.type
_entity_poly.pdbx_seq_one_letter_code
_entity_poly.pdbx_strand_id
1 'polypeptide(L)'
;MDDETNSDGVQRFQTGGGLSIAAALTESSPELLVGSEFNGYRLTDLLGHGGMGMVFRAERTDGEYERTVALKVVTNALAFSRFQREREIHAQLSHPNIARFYDAGTSEAGVPYIIMELVPGDPIDIYCRAQELSLKDRVGLLIKVVEAVAYAHANLVVHRDIKPTNILVDVTASPKLLDFGIAKFTADEGSELTGTGRPLTPIYASPEQALGQSVSIASDIYQLGALVAQICADKPPFIDTTLAGAIHRAEQDFAPLQPEVRRLLPADLLAVVMRCLAPNPSQRYADANALAAELIRFQGGFPVMAKNPGAVQRMQKLVWRHPLAATATVLTLVAALTSNYWYTLQLKQSNNRAQVAAAEAVAQRNQAEAEVAINSQVTQFLIDLFESSDPVSGDPEDFTAAQLLDRGVASIDALDEQPRVQSALKHTMGEVYVTTGRYAEAVPLLKDALLNSTSYPQRVRVSITLANAYRELHEYETGLVLLEPLVAELDRNPALVPQREYYAARYQLALLYTGAGSYDKAPALLDRLVAEADLVSIDQHISTLLEQASLTNKLGDWEAAEQLYQQAINLELKQNGSGSYKMGKIHQNLGNLYQFRQRLTEAKTAYLSALASFEAVYGPQHPLVGGAIGSLGSVAWRRDELDEAAAYFQRAVDILTVTVGPDHPDTAKGYGSMGLVYLDLGEVDKAFAALKRTNEIFEQHYEPESIDLSTSRSFLAKAYQAKGDLRWAAPVAPAKWTDVRDATQPGPACMQPLGQGGSFYGSGDIAMSEDCLFLNVWTRATTTDAALPVMVWIHGGALVTGSGDTYPGEAITQKGVVLVTINYRLGRFGFHAHADLSGEHPKGVSGNQGLRDQILALEWVRDNIAEFGGNPDNVTVFGESAGSLSVSLLQASPLAKGLFHRVIGQSGGAFQPMWFRDRETSYAASAYSLGASFASALAGESMDPSLSNLRQLSAQHVLDTFGSNPEFSNYDSLAIVDGEVIPAEVSQIFAAGKQADVPVMIGSNANEGSTFLEFFEPIFGEGAAGFTAYAQATLPEVADDIDTFYSPASARDTWVDLLSDVLFTQPMRVWARSMANVESDAYLYWFTWAPPIPEQEKYGAFHAAEIGYVFGVPEMFGATPTEADHKFSDLMTTAWTQFAKTGNPNSGITYRADWSY
;
A
#
# COMPACT_ATOMS: atom_id res chain seq x y z
N MET A 1 32.28 3.47 -54.30
CA MET A 1 30.90 3.71 -54.79
C MET A 1 30.03 3.75 -53.55
N ASP A 2 30.13 4.76 -52.67
CA ASP A 2 30.09 6.25 -52.82
C ASP A 2 28.64 6.72 -53.11
N ASP A 3 28.05 7.75 -52.49
CA ASP A 3 28.55 8.75 -51.53
C ASP A 3 27.38 9.56 -50.87
N GLU A 4 27.76 10.45 -49.94
CA GLU A 4 27.02 11.28 -48.96
C GLU A 4 26.15 12.50 -49.42
N THR A 5 25.32 12.96 -48.44
CA THR A 5 24.74 14.28 -48.05
C THR A 5 24.83 15.56 -48.90
N ASN A 6 23.80 16.45 -48.82
CA ASN A 6 24.00 17.87 -48.41
C ASN A 6 22.70 18.66 -48.08
N SER A 7 22.84 19.67 -47.20
CA SER A 7 21.87 20.70 -46.79
C SER A 7 22.54 22.09 -46.90
N ASP A 8 21.87 23.15 -47.39
CA ASP A 8 22.19 24.55 -47.04
C ASP A 8 21.27 25.61 -47.70
N GLY A 9 21.05 26.73 -46.99
CA GLY A 9 20.84 28.06 -47.60
C GLY A 9 19.66 28.91 -47.09
N VAL A 10 19.85 29.70 -46.03
CA VAL A 10 19.02 30.90 -45.74
C VAL A 10 19.81 32.16 -46.07
N GLN A 11 19.29 32.93 -47.04
CA GLN A 11 19.77 34.24 -47.47
C GLN A 11 19.61 35.29 -46.35
N ARG A 12 20.68 36.06 -46.04
CA ARG A 12 20.56 37.36 -45.36
C ARG A 12 20.78 38.49 -46.36
N PHE A 13 19.77 39.35 -46.44
CA PHE A 13 19.69 40.56 -47.26
C PHE A 13 20.79 41.58 -46.89
N GLN A 14 21.48 42.10 -47.91
CA GLN A 14 22.06 43.44 -47.86
C GLN A 14 21.05 44.43 -48.45
N THR A 15 20.63 45.44 -47.69
CA THR A 15 20.27 46.75 -48.26
C THR A 15 20.64 47.85 -47.29
N GLY A 16 21.43 48.81 -47.78
CA GLY A 16 21.65 50.09 -47.13
C GLY A 16 20.41 50.97 -47.28
N GLY A 17 20.06 51.64 -46.19
CA GLY A 17 18.92 52.54 -46.07
C GLY A 17 18.60 52.68 -44.59
N GLY A 18 19.28 53.61 -43.92
CA GLY A 18 19.13 53.83 -42.49
C GLY A 18 17.70 54.19 -42.14
N LEU A 19 16.97 53.26 -41.52
CA LEU A 19 15.77 53.57 -40.76
C LEU A 19 16.16 54.57 -39.66
N SER A 20 15.42 55.66 -39.50
CA SER A 20 15.70 56.59 -38.40
C SER A 20 15.51 55.85 -37.07
N ILE A 21 16.42 56.06 -36.10
CA ILE A 21 16.39 55.43 -34.77
C ILE A 21 15.00 55.56 -34.11
N ALA A 22 14.27 56.65 -34.38
CA ALA A 22 12.91 56.89 -33.89
C ALA A 22 11.84 55.90 -34.41
N ALA A 23 11.96 55.44 -35.66
CA ALA A 23 11.00 54.51 -36.28
C ALA A 23 11.18 53.06 -35.80
N ALA A 24 12.44 52.63 -35.60
CA ALA A 24 12.76 51.30 -35.06
C ALA A 24 12.28 51.12 -33.60
N LEU A 25 12.21 52.22 -32.83
CA LEU A 25 11.71 52.21 -31.44
C LEU A 25 10.18 52.07 -31.35
N THR A 26 9.44 52.45 -32.40
CA THR A 26 7.96 52.36 -32.45
C THR A 26 7.45 51.03 -32.99
N GLU A 27 8.22 50.29 -33.80
CA GLU A 27 7.78 49.04 -34.45
C GLU A 27 8.05 47.75 -33.63
N SER A 28 8.48 47.86 -32.37
CA SER A 28 8.69 46.72 -31.45
C SER A 28 9.66 45.64 -31.98
N SER A 29 10.60 46.02 -32.85
CA SER A 29 11.58 45.11 -33.46
C SER A 29 13.01 45.49 -33.06
N PRO A 30 13.45 45.13 -31.83
CA PRO A 30 14.73 45.54 -31.24
C PRO A 30 15.95 45.23 -32.11
N GLU A 31 15.92 44.14 -32.88
CA GLU A 31 17.04 43.68 -33.70
C GLU A 31 17.40 44.65 -34.82
N LEU A 32 16.45 45.49 -35.27
CA LEU A 32 16.69 46.51 -36.30
C LEU A 32 17.61 47.64 -35.82
N LEU A 33 17.86 47.75 -34.51
CA LEU A 33 18.81 48.73 -33.96
C LEU A 33 20.26 48.23 -33.99
N VAL A 34 20.51 46.93 -34.20
CA VAL A 34 21.86 46.37 -34.32
C VAL A 34 22.55 46.98 -35.54
N GLY A 35 23.77 47.49 -35.36
CA GLY A 35 24.54 48.25 -36.34
C GLY A 35 24.38 49.78 -36.24
N SER A 36 23.41 50.29 -35.46
CA SER A 36 23.24 51.73 -35.22
C SER A 36 24.34 52.30 -34.33
N GLU A 37 24.67 53.59 -34.51
CA GLU A 37 25.68 54.28 -33.70
C GLU A 37 25.06 55.28 -32.71
N PHE A 38 25.51 55.23 -31.46
CA PHE A 38 25.12 56.08 -30.34
C PHE A 38 26.37 56.72 -29.72
N ASN A 39 26.65 57.98 -30.07
CA ASN A 39 27.77 58.79 -29.54
C ASN A 39 29.13 58.05 -29.52
N GLY A 40 29.54 57.52 -30.68
CA GLY A 40 30.81 56.78 -30.82
C GLY A 40 30.75 55.33 -30.33
N TYR A 41 29.55 54.76 -30.14
CA TYR A 41 29.34 53.33 -29.85
C TYR A 41 28.42 52.68 -30.88
N ARG A 42 28.86 51.60 -31.52
CA ARG A 42 28.06 50.81 -32.45
C ARG A 42 27.43 49.63 -31.73
N LEU A 43 26.11 49.46 -31.88
CA LEU A 43 25.40 48.32 -31.32
C LEU A 43 25.73 47.04 -32.11
N THR A 44 26.09 45.96 -31.42
CA THR A 44 26.52 44.70 -32.06
C THR A 44 25.58 43.54 -31.80
N ASP A 45 25.03 43.41 -30.60
CA ASP A 45 24.11 42.32 -30.22
C ASP A 45 23.00 42.83 -29.29
N LEU A 46 21.79 42.31 -29.39
CA LEU A 46 20.75 42.52 -28.37
C LEU A 46 20.99 41.57 -27.19
N LEU A 47 21.15 42.12 -25.98
CA LEU A 47 21.39 41.36 -24.75
C LEU A 47 20.09 41.10 -23.95
N GLY A 48 19.08 41.96 -24.10
CA GLY A 48 17.77 41.77 -23.47
C GLY A 48 16.78 42.91 -23.75
N HIS A 49 15.48 42.64 -23.62
CA HIS A 49 14.41 43.63 -23.81
C HIS A 49 13.37 43.55 -22.69
N GLY A 50 12.84 44.69 -22.24
CA GLY A 50 11.84 44.74 -21.17
C GLY A 50 11.13 46.09 -21.01
N GLY A 51 10.28 46.22 -19.98
CA GLY A 51 9.39 47.37 -19.79
C GLY A 51 10.06 48.74 -19.53
N MET A 52 11.38 48.78 -19.31
CA MET A 52 12.16 50.01 -19.12
C MET A 52 13.12 50.33 -20.28
N GLY A 53 13.24 49.45 -21.28
CA GLY A 53 14.16 49.65 -22.39
C GLY A 53 14.73 48.36 -22.99
N MET A 54 15.66 48.53 -23.92
CA MET A 54 16.38 47.44 -24.60
C MET A 54 17.88 47.57 -24.32
N VAL A 55 18.54 46.48 -23.97
CA VAL A 55 19.97 46.44 -23.63
C VAL A 55 20.72 45.75 -24.75
N PHE A 56 21.78 46.37 -25.24
CA PHE A 56 22.62 45.90 -26.33
C PHE A 56 24.07 45.78 -25.88
N ARG A 57 24.81 44.87 -26.49
CA ARG A 57 26.27 44.95 -26.54
C ARG A 57 26.63 46.05 -27.53
N ALA A 58 27.57 46.91 -27.15
CA ALA A 58 28.06 47.96 -28.03
C ALA A 58 29.58 48.07 -27.98
N GLU A 59 30.19 48.47 -29.08
CA GLU A 59 31.63 48.64 -29.24
C GLU A 59 31.95 50.09 -29.60
N ARG A 60 32.98 50.64 -28.97
CA ARG A 60 33.42 52.01 -29.23
C ARG A 60 34.06 52.13 -30.63
N THR A 61 33.69 53.14 -31.41
CA THR A 61 34.09 53.30 -32.82
C THR A 61 35.07 54.45 -33.09
N ASP A 62 35.47 55.23 -32.08
CA ASP A 62 36.33 56.42 -32.24
C ASP A 62 37.85 56.12 -32.34
N GLY A 63 38.27 54.87 -32.20
CA GLY A 63 39.63 54.40 -32.49
C GLY A 63 40.71 54.80 -31.47
N GLU A 64 40.37 55.50 -30.38
CA GLU A 64 41.36 55.88 -29.36
C GLU A 64 41.67 54.75 -28.36
N TYR A 65 40.72 53.84 -28.13
CA TYR A 65 40.91 52.56 -27.42
C TYR A 65 39.69 51.63 -27.63
N GLU A 66 39.93 50.32 -27.72
CA GLU A 66 38.85 49.33 -27.88
C GLU A 66 38.13 49.07 -26.55
N ARG A 67 36.81 49.25 -26.52
CA ARG A 67 35.99 48.91 -25.35
C ARG A 67 34.60 48.41 -25.75
N THR A 68 34.25 47.24 -25.24
CA THR A 68 32.90 46.68 -25.31
C THR A 68 32.11 47.03 -24.05
N VAL A 69 30.87 47.46 -24.21
CA VAL A 69 29.98 47.97 -23.14
C VAL A 69 28.57 47.42 -23.29
N ALA A 70 27.78 47.48 -22.23
CA ALA A 70 26.33 47.29 -22.31
C ALA A 70 25.67 48.67 -22.47
N LEU A 71 24.87 48.83 -23.53
CA LEU A 71 24.16 50.06 -23.84
C LEU A 71 22.64 49.83 -23.73
N LYS A 72 22.01 50.49 -22.76
CA LYS A 72 20.57 50.42 -22.50
C LYS A 72 19.86 51.61 -23.13
N VAL A 73 19.00 51.35 -24.11
CA VAL A 73 18.16 52.34 -24.80
C VAL A 73 16.82 52.43 -24.10
N VAL A 74 16.40 53.65 -23.74
CA VAL A 74 15.14 53.89 -23.02
C VAL A 74 14.02 54.28 -23.98
N THR A 75 12.90 53.56 -23.93
CA THR A 75 11.90 53.52 -25.01
C THR A 75 10.61 54.32 -24.75
N ASN A 76 10.37 54.86 -23.55
CA ASN A 76 9.14 55.62 -23.26
C ASN A 76 9.38 56.92 -22.46
N ALA A 77 8.48 57.90 -22.63
CA ALA A 77 8.61 59.24 -22.04
C ALA A 77 8.55 59.25 -20.49
N LEU A 78 7.81 58.32 -19.89
CA LEU A 78 7.71 58.14 -18.44
C LEU A 78 8.99 57.54 -17.84
N ALA A 79 9.75 56.81 -18.66
CA ALA A 79 11.04 56.25 -18.37
C ALA A 79 12.16 57.28 -18.55
N PHE A 80 11.94 58.40 -19.26
CA PHE A 80 12.94 59.47 -19.41
C PHE A 80 13.16 60.29 -18.11
N SER A 81 12.10 60.63 -17.38
CA SER A 81 12.23 61.31 -16.07
C SER A 81 12.83 60.40 -15.00
N ARG A 82 12.54 59.09 -15.11
CA ARG A 82 13.18 58.02 -14.34
C ARG A 82 14.66 57.89 -14.73
N PHE A 83 14.97 57.84 -16.03
CA PHE A 83 16.32 57.72 -16.61
C PHE A 83 17.31 58.78 -16.11
N GLN A 84 16.89 60.05 -16.02
CA GLN A 84 17.77 61.10 -15.48
C GLN A 84 18.18 60.84 -14.03
N ARG A 85 17.29 60.19 -13.26
CA ARG A 85 17.51 59.87 -11.85
C ARG A 85 18.28 58.55 -11.67
N GLU A 86 18.14 57.58 -12.58
CA GLU A 86 18.97 56.37 -12.65
C GLU A 86 20.41 56.77 -12.87
N ARG A 87 20.62 57.66 -13.84
CA ARG A 87 21.93 58.22 -14.17
C ARG A 87 22.62 58.84 -12.96
N GLU A 88 21.93 59.71 -12.23
CA GLU A 88 22.49 60.39 -11.05
C GLU A 88 22.82 59.42 -9.91
N ILE A 89 21.98 58.43 -9.68
CA ILE A 89 22.17 57.42 -8.63
C ILE A 89 23.32 56.48 -8.99
N HIS A 90 23.31 55.93 -10.20
CA HIS A 90 24.28 54.91 -10.63
C HIS A 90 25.68 55.50 -10.81
N ALA A 91 25.79 56.75 -11.28
CA ALA A 91 27.07 57.46 -11.36
C ALA A 91 27.74 57.69 -10.00
N GLN A 92 26.98 57.69 -8.90
CA GLN A 92 27.50 57.88 -7.54
C GLN A 92 27.87 56.56 -6.85
N LEU A 93 27.49 55.41 -7.42
CA LEU A 93 27.76 54.10 -6.85
C LEU A 93 28.99 53.47 -7.50
N SER A 94 30.04 53.26 -6.70
CA SER A 94 31.24 52.55 -7.12
C SER A 94 31.51 51.40 -6.16
N HIS A 95 31.07 50.19 -6.55
CA HIS A 95 31.24 48.98 -5.78
C HIS A 95 31.63 47.81 -6.69
N PRO A 96 32.53 46.89 -6.29
CA PRO A 96 32.93 45.75 -7.13
C PRO A 96 31.77 44.86 -7.58
N ASN A 97 30.73 44.74 -6.76
CA ASN A 97 29.51 43.94 -7.00
C ASN A 97 28.31 44.77 -7.50
N ILE A 98 28.54 46.00 -7.97
CA ILE A 98 27.54 46.80 -8.70
C ILE A 98 28.13 47.06 -10.09
N ALA A 99 27.36 46.86 -11.16
CA ALA A 99 27.82 47.14 -12.51
C ALA A 99 28.24 48.61 -12.63
N ARG A 100 29.41 48.88 -13.19
CA ARG A 100 29.91 50.25 -13.27
C ARG A 100 29.16 51.07 -14.32
N PHE A 101 28.68 52.25 -13.91
CA PHE A 101 28.18 53.26 -14.84
C PHE A 101 29.35 53.95 -15.56
N TYR A 102 29.30 54.08 -16.89
CA TYR A 102 30.32 54.77 -17.67
C TYR A 102 29.85 56.15 -18.14
N ASP A 103 28.70 56.20 -18.82
CA ASP A 103 28.18 57.44 -19.40
C ASP A 103 26.68 57.31 -19.70
N ALA A 104 25.99 58.42 -19.93
CA ALA A 104 24.64 58.42 -20.47
C ALA A 104 24.39 59.69 -21.29
N GLY A 105 23.68 59.53 -22.39
CA GLY A 105 23.46 60.61 -23.35
C GLY A 105 22.12 60.51 -24.06
N THR A 106 22.00 61.29 -25.11
CA THR A 106 20.85 61.28 -26.01
C THR A 106 21.39 61.20 -27.43
N SER A 107 20.88 60.27 -28.24
CA SER A 107 21.32 60.14 -29.63
C SER A 107 20.93 61.38 -30.46
N GLU A 108 21.47 61.52 -31.67
CA GLU A 108 21.10 62.60 -32.60
C GLU A 108 19.59 62.63 -32.90
N ALA A 109 18.91 61.49 -32.75
CA ALA A 109 17.46 61.35 -32.91
C ALA A 109 16.64 61.64 -31.63
N GLY A 110 17.28 62.15 -30.56
CA GLY A 110 16.59 62.49 -29.31
C GLY A 110 16.34 61.31 -28.37
N VAL A 111 17.00 60.15 -28.59
CA VAL A 111 16.73 58.93 -27.82
C VAL A 111 17.71 58.77 -26.65
N PRO A 112 17.23 58.71 -25.40
CA PRO A 112 18.05 58.49 -24.21
C PRO A 112 18.71 57.10 -24.17
N TYR A 113 19.99 57.03 -23.77
CA TYR A 113 20.70 55.77 -23.54
C TYR A 113 21.69 55.84 -22.37
N ILE A 114 21.93 54.70 -21.72
CA ILE A 114 22.94 54.51 -20.66
C ILE A 114 24.01 53.53 -21.14
N ILE A 115 25.27 53.85 -20.86
CA ILE A 115 26.42 53.00 -21.08
C ILE A 115 26.94 52.51 -19.73
N MET A 116 26.99 51.20 -19.57
CA MET A 116 27.45 50.54 -18.36
C MET A 116 28.42 49.40 -18.68
N GLU A 117 29.03 48.87 -17.63
CA GLU A 117 29.84 47.66 -17.66
C GLU A 117 29.04 46.52 -18.29
N LEU A 118 29.59 45.94 -19.36
CA LEU A 118 29.10 44.65 -19.85
C LEU A 118 29.60 43.57 -18.89
N VAL A 119 28.69 42.90 -18.20
CA VAL A 119 29.02 41.78 -17.30
C VAL A 119 28.83 40.48 -18.06
N PRO A 120 29.91 39.76 -18.45
CA PRO A 120 29.79 38.46 -19.08
C PRO A 120 29.50 37.41 -18.00
N GLY A 121 28.25 36.98 -17.90
CA GLY A 121 27.82 36.03 -16.86
C GLY A 121 26.36 35.65 -16.95
N ASP A 122 25.98 34.63 -16.18
CA ASP A 122 24.62 34.12 -16.10
C ASP A 122 23.86 34.72 -14.91
N PRO A 123 22.52 34.85 -14.97
CA PRO A 123 21.69 35.15 -13.81
C PRO A 123 22.03 34.24 -12.63
N ILE A 124 22.05 34.78 -11.41
CA ILE A 124 22.54 34.08 -10.21
C ILE A 124 21.85 32.73 -9.93
N ASP A 125 20.59 32.57 -10.28
CA ASP A 125 19.86 31.30 -10.16
C ASP A 125 20.24 30.27 -11.23
N ILE A 126 20.56 30.74 -12.44
CA ILE A 126 21.07 29.89 -13.53
C ILE A 126 22.51 29.47 -13.22
N TYR A 127 23.36 30.40 -12.79
CA TYR A 127 24.74 30.12 -12.41
C TYR A 127 24.82 29.09 -11.27
N CYS A 128 24.04 29.28 -10.19
CA CYS A 128 24.04 28.34 -9.06
C CYS A 128 23.65 26.92 -9.46
N ARG A 129 22.71 26.77 -10.41
CA ARG A 129 22.28 25.46 -10.95
C ARG A 129 23.31 24.86 -11.89
N ALA A 130 23.81 25.65 -12.83
CA ALA A 130 24.80 25.21 -13.81
C ALA A 130 26.13 24.77 -13.18
N GLN A 131 26.52 25.38 -12.06
CA GLN A 131 27.77 25.08 -11.35
C GLN A 131 27.58 24.14 -10.14
N GLU A 132 26.36 23.61 -9.93
CA GLU A 132 26.02 22.69 -8.81
C GLU A 132 26.52 23.18 -7.43
N LEU A 133 26.41 24.48 -7.17
CA LEU A 133 27.04 25.08 -5.98
C LEU A 133 26.49 24.51 -4.68
N SER A 134 27.37 24.28 -3.71
CA SER A 134 26.98 23.90 -2.36
C SER A 134 26.18 25.02 -1.68
N LEU A 135 25.37 24.68 -0.67
CA LEU A 135 24.61 25.69 0.09
C LEU A 135 25.53 26.79 0.66
N LYS A 136 26.75 26.45 1.07
CA LYS A 136 27.73 27.40 1.60
C LYS A 136 28.21 28.39 0.54
N ASP A 137 28.38 27.93 -0.69
CA ASP A 137 28.85 28.73 -1.82
C ASP A 137 27.73 29.62 -2.36
N ARG A 138 26.50 29.10 -2.42
CA ARG A 138 25.29 29.87 -2.72
C ARG A 138 25.08 31.02 -1.74
N VAL A 139 25.22 30.75 -0.44
CA VAL A 139 25.18 31.80 0.60
C VAL A 139 26.34 32.79 0.45
N GLY A 140 27.53 32.33 0.04
CA GLY A 140 28.67 33.19 -0.23
C GLY A 140 28.42 34.22 -1.35
N LEU A 141 27.74 33.81 -2.42
CA LEU A 141 27.31 34.72 -3.48
C LEU A 141 26.26 35.72 -2.97
N LEU A 142 25.27 35.23 -2.23
CA LEU A 142 24.21 36.06 -1.65
C LEU A 142 24.75 37.12 -0.68
N ILE A 143 25.78 36.82 0.11
CA ILE A 143 26.43 37.80 0.99
C ILE A 143 26.96 38.99 0.18
N LYS A 144 27.69 38.74 -0.92
CA LYS A 144 28.21 39.80 -1.79
C LYS A 144 27.10 40.65 -2.40
N VAL A 145 25.96 40.04 -2.75
CA VAL A 145 24.77 40.76 -3.24
C VAL A 145 24.17 41.63 -2.13
N VAL A 146 23.99 41.09 -0.92
CA VAL A 146 23.44 41.83 0.22
C VAL A 146 24.36 42.99 0.61
N GLU A 147 25.68 42.80 0.56
CA GLU A 147 26.68 43.86 0.79
C GLU A 147 26.62 44.96 -0.27
N ALA A 148 26.43 44.61 -1.54
CA ALA A 148 26.21 45.58 -2.61
C ALA A 148 24.93 46.42 -2.37
N VAL A 149 23.85 45.77 -1.94
CA VAL A 149 22.60 46.47 -1.57
C VAL A 149 22.80 47.33 -0.32
N ALA A 150 23.54 46.86 0.67
CA ALA A 150 23.88 47.64 1.86
C ALA A 150 24.70 48.89 1.52
N TYR A 151 25.64 48.78 0.58
CA TYR A 151 26.38 49.92 0.05
C TYR A 151 25.45 50.92 -0.64
N ALA A 152 24.48 50.45 -1.43
CA ALA A 152 23.47 51.33 -2.01
C ALA A 152 22.62 52.03 -0.94
N HIS A 153 22.15 51.30 0.08
CA HIS A 153 21.40 51.84 1.21
C HIS A 153 22.19 52.94 1.95
N ALA A 154 23.50 52.74 2.16
CA ALA A 154 24.38 53.73 2.79
C ALA A 154 24.54 55.01 1.97
N ASN A 155 24.36 54.92 0.64
CA ASN A 155 24.32 56.07 -0.26
C ASN A 155 22.90 56.62 -0.47
N LEU A 156 21.96 56.25 0.42
CA LEU A 156 20.54 56.67 0.40
C LEU A 156 19.77 56.21 -0.84
N VAL A 157 20.17 55.06 -1.40
CA VAL A 157 19.55 54.43 -2.57
C VAL A 157 18.81 53.17 -2.14
N VAL A 158 17.53 53.04 -2.51
CA VAL A 158 16.73 51.82 -2.33
C VAL A 158 16.56 51.19 -3.72
N HIS A 159 16.77 49.88 -3.85
CA HIS A 159 16.86 49.17 -5.13
C HIS A 159 15.50 48.86 -5.75
N ARG A 160 14.51 48.44 -4.96
CA ARG A 160 13.11 48.21 -5.32
C ARG A 160 12.78 47.09 -6.32
N ASP A 161 13.74 46.53 -7.05
CA ASP A 161 13.53 45.40 -7.96
C ASP A 161 14.63 44.33 -7.85
N ILE A 162 14.92 43.86 -6.64
CA ILE A 162 15.91 42.80 -6.42
C ILE A 162 15.29 41.46 -6.83
N LYS A 163 15.88 40.83 -7.85
CA LYS A 163 15.49 39.53 -8.40
C LYS A 163 16.68 38.87 -9.12
N PRO A 164 16.65 37.54 -9.36
CA PRO A 164 17.79 36.83 -9.94
C PRO A 164 18.26 37.39 -11.29
N THR A 165 17.35 37.81 -12.17
CA THR A 165 17.69 38.34 -13.49
C THR A 165 18.41 39.70 -13.45
N ASN A 166 18.37 40.42 -12.33
CA ASN A 166 19.10 41.68 -12.15
C ASN A 166 20.48 41.47 -11.50
N ILE A 167 20.89 40.21 -11.29
CA ILE A 167 22.17 39.84 -10.67
C ILE A 167 22.87 38.83 -11.57
N LEU A 168 23.90 39.28 -12.29
CA LEU A 168 24.72 38.39 -13.12
C LEU A 168 25.95 37.95 -12.35
N VAL A 169 26.31 36.68 -12.48
CA VAL A 169 27.53 36.11 -11.90
C VAL A 169 28.52 35.88 -13.02
N ASP A 170 29.64 36.60 -12.96
CA ASP A 170 30.70 36.46 -13.96
C ASP A 170 31.48 35.13 -13.82
N VAL A 171 32.33 34.85 -14.81
CA VAL A 171 33.19 33.66 -14.84
C VAL A 171 34.16 33.55 -13.65
N THR A 172 34.32 34.60 -12.85
CA THR A 172 35.15 34.59 -11.63
C THR A 172 34.34 34.35 -10.35
N ALA A 173 33.07 33.96 -10.48
CA ALA A 173 32.12 33.79 -9.38
C ALA A 173 31.89 35.09 -8.57
N SER A 174 31.88 36.23 -9.27
CA SER A 174 31.55 37.53 -8.70
C SER A 174 30.16 37.99 -9.15
N PRO A 175 29.18 38.13 -8.24
CA PRO A 175 27.88 38.65 -8.59
C PRO A 175 27.94 40.17 -8.79
N LYS A 176 27.27 40.68 -9.81
CA LYS A 176 27.11 42.10 -10.09
C LYS A 176 25.64 42.45 -10.20
N LEU A 177 25.23 43.41 -9.37
CA LEU A 177 23.91 44.01 -9.40
C LEU A 177 23.84 45.03 -10.55
N LEU A 178 22.90 44.83 -11.47
CA LEU A 178 22.86 45.57 -12.73
C LEU A 178 22.08 46.90 -12.64
N ASP A 179 20.79 46.82 -12.27
CA ASP A 179 19.81 47.89 -12.49
C ASP A 179 19.04 48.26 -11.22
N PHE A 180 18.96 49.55 -10.87
CA PHE A 180 18.19 50.06 -9.73
C PHE A 180 16.80 50.55 -10.17
N GLY A 181 15.72 49.99 -9.61
CA GLY A 181 14.35 50.44 -9.86
C GLY A 181 14.05 51.78 -9.18
N ILE A 182 13.62 52.81 -9.93
CA ILE A 182 13.73 54.20 -9.46
C ILE A 182 12.50 54.72 -8.72
N ALA A 183 12.69 55.17 -7.46
CA ALA A 183 12.54 56.58 -7.03
C ALA A 183 13.26 56.83 -5.69
N LYS A 184 13.79 58.05 -5.48
CA LYS A 184 14.36 58.53 -4.20
C LYS A 184 13.25 59.18 -3.36
N PHE A 185 13.24 58.94 -2.05
CA PHE A 185 12.32 59.57 -1.11
C PHE A 185 12.68 61.05 -0.91
N THR A 186 11.76 61.97 -1.17
CA THR A 186 11.64 63.25 -0.48
C THR A 186 10.31 63.20 0.26
N ALA A 187 10.34 63.34 1.58
CA ALA A 187 9.16 63.39 2.43
C ALA A 187 8.46 64.73 2.25
N ASP A 188 7.79 64.91 1.12
CA ASP A 188 6.76 65.92 0.84
C ASP A 188 6.43 65.80 -0.65
N GLU A 189 5.44 64.97 -0.98
CA GLU A 189 4.55 65.08 -2.15
C GLU A 189 3.58 63.91 -2.09
N GLY A 190 2.45 64.16 -1.42
CA GLY A 190 1.26 63.34 -1.54
C GLY A 190 0.56 63.62 -2.86
N SER A 191 -0.09 62.57 -3.38
CA SER A 191 -1.04 62.58 -4.52
C SER A 191 -0.51 63.13 -5.84
N GLU A 192 -0.11 62.23 -6.74
CA GLU A 192 -0.69 62.08 -8.08
C GLU A 192 0.05 60.97 -8.82
N LEU A 193 -0.65 59.88 -9.15
CA LEU A 193 -0.45 58.97 -10.30
C LEU A 193 -1.26 57.70 -10.04
N THR A 194 -2.56 57.83 -10.25
CA THR A 194 -3.52 56.74 -10.41
C THR A 194 -3.26 56.00 -11.72
N GLY A 195 -3.20 54.67 -11.66
CA GLY A 195 -3.52 53.77 -12.77
C GLY A 195 -2.51 53.68 -13.90
N THR A 196 -2.03 52.46 -14.14
CA THR A 196 -1.21 52.00 -15.29
C THR A 196 0.29 52.35 -15.22
N GLY A 197 1.13 51.31 -15.02
CA GLY A 197 2.59 51.39 -15.26
C GLY A 197 3.53 51.34 -14.04
N ARG A 198 3.18 50.61 -12.96
CA ARG A 198 4.17 50.25 -11.92
C ARG A 198 4.96 49.02 -12.37
N PRO A 199 6.27 49.11 -12.65
CA PRO A 199 7.10 47.94 -12.88
C PRO A 199 7.32 47.26 -11.54
N LEU A 200 6.61 46.16 -11.30
CA LEU A 200 6.81 45.29 -10.15
C LEU A 200 6.91 43.85 -10.67
N THR A 201 7.81 43.08 -10.08
CA THR A 201 7.91 41.64 -10.33
C THR A 201 7.08 40.94 -9.24
N PRO A 202 5.87 40.42 -9.50
CA PRO A 202 4.92 40.13 -8.42
C PRO A 202 5.39 39.07 -7.43
N ILE A 203 6.21 38.11 -7.88
CA ILE A 203 6.77 37.07 -6.99
C ILE A 203 7.76 37.63 -5.95
N TYR A 204 8.43 38.76 -6.22
CA TYR A 204 9.37 39.41 -5.29
C TYR A 204 8.76 40.63 -4.59
N ALA A 205 7.61 41.11 -5.04
CA ALA A 205 7.00 42.32 -4.51
C ALA A 205 6.76 42.22 -3.00
N SER A 206 7.28 43.19 -2.25
CA SER A 206 6.98 43.35 -0.83
C SER A 206 5.51 43.77 -0.62
N PRO A 207 4.91 43.49 0.55
CA PRO A 207 3.53 43.89 0.86
C PRO A 207 3.23 45.37 0.56
N GLU A 208 4.13 46.27 0.98
CA GLU A 208 3.99 47.71 0.71
C GLU A 208 4.08 48.04 -0.79
N GLN A 209 4.85 47.31 -1.59
CA GLN A 209 4.90 47.49 -3.04
C GLN A 209 3.64 46.98 -3.73
N ALA A 210 3.13 45.82 -3.32
CA ALA A 210 1.91 45.22 -3.85
C ALA A 210 0.69 46.11 -3.56
N LEU A 211 0.60 46.66 -2.35
CA LEU A 211 -0.46 47.56 -1.90
C LEU A 211 -0.28 49.03 -2.33
N GLY A 212 0.85 49.37 -2.95
CA GLY A 212 1.12 50.73 -3.44
C GLY A 212 1.45 51.76 -2.37
N GLN A 213 1.92 51.30 -1.21
CA GLN A 213 2.38 52.11 -0.10
C GLN A 213 3.83 52.59 -0.32
N SER A 214 4.35 53.37 0.62
CA SER A 214 5.70 53.93 0.56
C SER A 214 6.79 52.85 0.69
N VAL A 215 7.55 52.64 -0.38
CA VAL A 215 8.67 51.69 -0.45
C VAL A 215 9.88 52.24 0.33
N SER A 216 10.55 51.39 1.10
CA SER A 216 11.69 51.74 1.95
C SER A 216 12.81 50.69 1.91
N ILE A 217 13.86 50.85 2.71
CA ILE A 217 14.90 49.82 2.92
C ILE A 217 14.27 48.47 3.29
N ALA A 218 13.21 48.47 4.11
CA ALA A 218 12.53 47.24 4.51
C ALA A 218 11.91 46.46 3.33
N SER A 219 11.58 47.15 2.23
CA SER A 219 11.09 46.53 0.99
C SER A 219 12.19 45.74 0.29
N ASP A 220 13.41 46.29 0.23
CA ASP A 220 14.58 45.57 -0.30
C ASP A 220 14.95 44.38 0.59
N ILE A 221 14.81 44.50 1.92
CA ILE A 221 15.03 43.39 2.86
C ILE A 221 14.06 42.23 2.60
N TYR A 222 12.80 42.53 2.29
CA TYR A 222 11.83 41.51 1.90
C TYR A 222 12.25 40.81 0.59
N GLN A 223 12.62 41.59 -0.43
CA GLN A 223 13.05 41.06 -1.73
C GLN A 223 14.32 40.20 -1.59
N LEU A 224 15.28 40.63 -0.76
CA LEU A 224 16.46 39.84 -0.42
C LEU A 224 16.09 38.55 0.31
N GLY A 225 15.09 38.57 1.19
CA GLY A 225 14.56 37.36 1.85
C GLY A 225 14.01 36.35 0.84
N ALA A 226 13.20 36.82 -0.11
CA ALA A 226 12.64 35.98 -1.18
C ALA A 226 13.75 35.44 -2.11
N LEU A 227 14.76 36.25 -2.43
CA LEU A 227 15.93 35.85 -3.21
C LEU A 227 16.75 34.77 -2.47
N VAL A 228 17.05 34.97 -1.18
CA VAL A 228 17.80 34.00 -0.37
C VAL A 228 17.04 32.66 -0.32
N ALA A 229 15.72 32.70 -0.11
CA ALA A 229 14.88 31.50 -0.11
C ALA A 229 14.97 30.76 -1.45
N GLN A 230 14.84 31.49 -2.58
CA GLN A 230 14.88 30.87 -3.91
C GLN A 230 16.22 30.23 -4.22
N ILE A 231 17.32 30.97 -4.02
CA ILE A 231 18.65 30.49 -4.40
C ILE A 231 19.10 29.31 -3.52
N CYS A 232 18.77 29.33 -2.23
CA CYS A 232 19.17 28.27 -1.31
C CYS A 232 18.30 27.00 -1.42
N ALA A 233 17.02 27.13 -1.78
CA ALA A 233 16.12 25.98 -1.97
C ALA A 233 16.03 25.50 -3.43
N ASP A 234 16.59 26.27 -4.37
CA ASP A 234 16.49 26.05 -5.82
C ASP A 234 15.05 25.96 -6.36
N LYS A 235 14.13 26.68 -5.71
CA LYS A 235 12.69 26.70 -6.05
C LYS A 235 12.09 28.08 -5.84
N PRO A 236 11.06 28.49 -6.58
CA PRO A 236 10.38 29.77 -6.36
C PRO A 236 9.85 29.88 -4.92
N PRO A 237 9.94 31.07 -4.27
CA PRO A 237 9.63 31.20 -2.84
C PRO A 237 8.12 31.12 -2.55
N PHE A 238 7.26 31.47 -3.53
CA PHE A 238 5.80 31.50 -3.41
C PHE A 238 5.14 30.80 -4.61
N ILE A 239 3.92 30.29 -4.42
CA ILE A 239 3.17 29.54 -5.46
C ILE A 239 2.59 30.49 -6.51
N ASP A 240 1.87 31.53 -6.08
CA ASP A 240 1.22 32.48 -6.98
C ASP A 240 2.20 33.61 -7.39
N THR A 241 2.53 33.65 -8.68
CA THR A 241 3.47 34.60 -9.28
C THR A 241 2.79 35.84 -9.87
N THR A 242 1.47 35.98 -9.71
CA THR A 242 0.68 37.09 -10.25
C THR A 242 0.63 38.29 -9.31
N LEU A 243 0.19 39.45 -9.84
CA LEU A 243 -0.08 40.64 -9.03
C LEU A 243 -1.19 40.41 -8.00
N ALA A 244 -2.23 39.65 -8.36
CA ALA A 244 -3.29 39.26 -7.43
C ALA A 244 -2.73 38.44 -6.27
N GLY A 245 -1.85 37.49 -6.56
CA GLY A 245 -1.13 36.72 -5.55
C GLY A 245 -0.25 37.58 -4.63
N ALA A 246 0.42 38.59 -5.19
CA ALA A 246 1.22 39.52 -4.40
C ALA A 246 0.37 40.36 -3.44
N ILE A 247 -0.79 40.85 -3.89
CA ILE A 247 -1.75 41.58 -3.06
C ILE A 247 -2.32 40.66 -1.98
N HIS A 248 -2.73 39.44 -2.34
CA HIS A 248 -3.26 38.48 -1.39
C HIS A 248 -2.27 38.12 -0.29
N ARG A 249 -0.98 37.94 -0.62
CA ARG A 249 0.08 37.74 0.40
C ARG A 249 0.27 38.95 1.31
N ALA A 250 0.10 40.16 0.77
CA ALA A 250 0.24 41.39 1.53
C ALA A 250 -0.87 41.56 2.59
N GLU A 251 -2.03 40.95 2.37
CA GLU A 251 -3.17 40.96 3.29
C GLU A 251 -3.06 39.90 4.41
N GLN A 252 -2.08 38.99 4.35
CA GLN A 252 -1.90 37.93 5.34
C GLN A 252 -0.94 38.35 6.47
N ASP A 253 -1.20 37.85 7.69
CA ASP A 253 -0.37 38.10 8.88
C ASP A 253 0.98 37.34 8.88
N PHE A 254 1.22 36.48 7.90
CA PHE A 254 2.50 35.79 7.68
C PHE A 254 2.74 35.56 6.19
N ALA A 255 4.01 35.48 5.78
CA ALA A 255 4.36 35.14 4.39
C ALA A 255 4.25 33.62 4.15
N PRO A 256 3.38 33.16 3.24
CA PRO A 256 3.17 31.74 2.97
C PRO A 256 4.24 31.20 2.01
N LEU A 257 5.46 30.94 2.51
CA LEU A 257 6.47 30.21 1.75
C LEU A 257 5.95 28.85 1.31
N GLN A 258 6.36 28.39 0.12
CA GLN A 258 6.02 27.04 -0.34
C GLN A 258 6.50 25.98 0.68
N PRO A 259 5.70 24.93 0.97
CA PRO A 259 6.07 23.88 1.93
C PRO A 259 7.43 23.23 1.63
N GLU A 260 7.73 23.03 0.35
CA GLU A 260 8.99 22.43 -0.10
C GLU A 260 10.20 23.34 0.19
N VAL A 261 10.08 24.64 -0.08
CA VAL A 261 11.13 25.63 0.25
C VAL A 261 11.39 25.63 1.75
N ARG A 262 10.33 25.58 2.58
CA ARG A 262 10.45 25.53 4.04
C ARG A 262 11.17 24.28 4.54
N ARG A 263 11.00 23.13 3.86
CA ARG A 263 11.65 21.86 4.19
C ARG A 263 13.12 21.83 3.79
N LEU A 264 13.48 22.46 2.67
CA LEU A 264 14.84 22.43 2.12
C LEU A 264 15.82 23.39 2.82
N LEU A 265 15.31 24.46 3.45
CA LEU A 265 16.15 25.41 4.16
C LEU A 265 16.54 24.91 5.56
N PRO A 266 17.84 24.90 5.94
CA PRO A 266 18.25 24.60 7.31
C PRO A 266 17.60 25.56 8.30
N ALA A 267 17.29 25.06 9.50
CA ALA A 267 16.46 25.79 10.45
C ALA A 267 17.01 27.20 10.80
N ASP A 268 18.32 27.39 10.83
CA ASP A 268 18.94 28.70 11.08
C ASP A 268 18.74 29.67 9.91
N LEU A 269 18.87 29.20 8.68
CA LEU A 269 18.66 29.99 7.47
C LEU A 269 17.17 30.28 7.25
N LEU A 270 16.28 29.32 7.55
CA LEU A 270 14.84 29.52 7.53
C LEU A 270 14.40 30.64 8.49
N ALA A 271 14.99 30.71 9.68
CA ALA A 271 14.68 31.78 10.64
C ALA A 271 15.08 33.16 10.12
N VAL A 272 16.23 33.27 9.44
CA VAL A 272 16.67 34.51 8.79
C VAL A 272 15.71 34.91 7.66
N VAL A 273 15.33 33.96 6.79
CA VAL A 273 14.38 34.19 5.69
C VAL A 273 13.01 34.64 6.22
N MET A 274 12.46 33.95 7.22
CA MET A 274 11.15 34.30 7.78
C MET A 274 11.14 35.69 8.42
N ARG A 275 12.27 36.14 9.00
CA ARG A 275 12.39 37.51 9.52
C ARG A 275 12.41 38.55 8.39
N CYS A 276 13.09 38.27 7.27
CA CYS A 276 13.03 39.14 6.10
C CYS A 276 11.61 39.25 5.51
N LEU A 277 10.87 38.13 5.51
CA LEU A 277 9.53 38.04 4.91
C LEU A 277 8.40 38.44 5.86
N ALA A 278 8.68 39.06 7.01
CA ALA A 278 7.64 39.52 7.92
C ALA A 278 6.72 40.56 7.24
N PRO A 279 5.39 40.43 7.30
CA PRO A 279 4.48 41.37 6.63
C PRO A 279 4.68 42.81 7.08
N ASN A 280 4.85 43.04 8.38
CA ASN A 280 5.14 44.35 8.94
C ASN A 280 6.61 44.75 8.72
N PRO A 281 6.89 45.87 8.02
CA PRO A 281 8.25 46.36 7.78
C PRO A 281 9.13 46.48 9.04
N SER A 282 8.56 46.82 10.20
CA SER A 282 9.32 47.02 11.45
C SER A 282 9.84 45.73 12.08
N GLN A 283 9.32 44.57 11.67
CA GLN A 283 9.74 43.26 12.17
C GLN A 283 10.90 42.66 11.35
N ARG A 284 11.15 43.23 10.17
CA ARG A 284 12.25 42.84 9.27
C ARG A 284 13.60 43.32 9.84
N TYR A 285 14.70 42.94 9.19
CA TYR A 285 16.00 43.52 9.53
C TYR A 285 16.01 45.02 9.25
N ALA A 286 16.68 45.78 10.13
CA ALA A 286 16.71 47.24 10.04
C ALA A 286 17.38 47.75 8.75
N ASP A 287 18.39 47.01 8.27
CA ASP A 287 19.13 47.29 7.05
C ASP A 287 19.77 46.02 6.46
N ALA A 288 20.36 46.15 5.27
CA ALA A 288 21.00 45.02 4.58
C ALA A 288 22.29 44.57 5.27
N ASN A 289 22.98 45.43 6.04
CA ASN A 289 24.15 45.03 6.83
C ASN A 289 23.77 44.04 7.95
N ALA A 290 22.61 44.24 8.58
CA ALA A 290 22.08 43.32 9.58
C ALA A 290 21.75 41.94 8.98
N LEU A 291 21.22 41.91 7.76
CA LEU A 291 21.00 40.66 7.02
C LEU A 291 22.32 39.99 6.61
N ALA A 292 23.29 40.76 6.07
CA ALA A 292 24.62 40.25 5.72
C ALA A 292 25.30 39.63 6.94
N ALA A 293 25.23 40.28 8.11
CA ALA A 293 25.80 39.77 9.35
C ALA A 293 25.18 38.42 9.77
N GLU A 294 23.89 38.21 9.54
CA GLU A 294 23.23 36.92 9.82
C GLU A 294 23.64 35.82 8.83
N LEU A 295 23.77 36.14 7.54
CA LEU A 295 24.27 35.19 6.54
C LEU A 295 25.75 34.85 6.75
N ILE A 296 26.59 35.82 7.13
CA ILE A 296 28.00 35.60 7.53
C ILE A 296 28.06 34.75 8.79
N ARG A 297 27.16 34.96 9.76
CA ARG A 297 27.05 34.09 10.93
C ARG A 297 26.73 32.67 10.51
N PHE A 298 25.72 32.48 9.68
CA PHE A 298 25.33 31.17 9.16
C PHE A 298 26.49 30.49 8.39
N GLN A 299 27.11 31.18 7.44
CA GLN A 299 28.21 30.65 6.61
C GLN A 299 29.45 30.32 7.44
N GLY A 300 29.72 31.15 8.46
CA GLY A 300 30.78 30.89 9.41
C GLY A 300 30.47 29.72 10.33
N GLY A 301 29.20 29.43 10.60
CA GLY A 301 28.76 28.53 11.67
C GLY A 301 28.64 29.20 13.04
N PHE A 302 28.56 30.53 13.12
CA PHE A 302 28.11 31.23 14.32
C PHE A 302 26.59 31.02 14.54
N PRO A 303 26.09 31.11 15.78
CA PRO A 303 24.66 31.16 16.03
C PRO A 303 24.02 32.39 15.36
N VAL A 304 22.96 32.18 14.57
CA VAL A 304 22.15 33.27 14.01
C VAL A 304 21.31 33.91 15.11
N MET A 305 21.22 35.25 15.12
CA MET A 305 20.47 35.98 16.15
C MET A 305 18.97 35.94 15.90
N ALA A 306 18.51 35.57 14.69
CA ALA A 306 17.11 35.37 14.36
C ALA A 306 16.37 34.41 15.32
N LYS A 307 17.06 33.46 15.97
CA LYS A 307 16.48 32.46 16.87
C LYS A 307 16.60 32.75 18.37
N ASN A 308 17.19 33.89 18.78
CA ASN A 308 17.54 34.16 20.18
C ASN A 308 18.30 32.99 20.86
N PRO A 309 19.48 32.60 20.34
CA PRO A 309 20.19 31.43 20.84
C PRO A 309 20.64 31.64 22.30
N GLY A 310 20.27 30.69 23.16
CA GLY A 310 20.68 30.66 24.58
C GLY A 310 22.17 30.37 24.76
N ALA A 311 22.66 30.50 26.01
CA ALA A 311 24.09 30.36 26.33
C ALA A 311 24.71 29.02 25.83
N VAL A 312 23.93 27.93 25.88
CA VAL A 312 24.36 26.59 25.47
C VAL A 312 24.62 26.48 23.95
N GLN A 313 23.71 27.01 23.13
CA GLN A 313 23.85 26.96 21.67
C GLN A 313 25.03 27.83 21.18
N ARG A 314 25.31 28.94 21.88
CA ARG A 314 26.50 29.76 21.63
C ARG A 314 27.79 29.02 21.96
N MET A 315 27.81 28.29 23.07
CA MET A 315 28.96 27.49 23.50
C MET A 315 29.25 26.34 22.52
N GLN A 316 28.21 25.61 22.08
CA GLN A 316 28.37 24.52 21.13
C GLN A 316 29.02 25.00 19.83
N LYS A 317 28.46 26.04 19.20
CA LYS A 317 29.03 26.58 17.95
C LYS A 317 30.43 27.18 18.13
N LEU A 318 30.80 27.67 19.32
CA LEU A 318 32.17 28.14 19.61
C LEU A 318 33.20 27.00 19.64
N VAL A 319 32.84 25.86 20.27
CA VAL A 319 33.70 24.66 20.37
C VAL A 319 33.99 24.07 18.99
N TRP A 320 32.99 24.02 18.11
CA TRP A 320 33.14 23.49 16.75
C TRP A 320 34.08 24.31 15.84
N ARG A 321 34.46 25.53 16.24
CA ARG A 321 35.10 26.50 15.33
C ARG A 321 36.54 26.86 15.67
N HIS A 322 36.96 26.53 16.88
CA HIS A 322 38.36 26.57 17.25
C HIS A 322 38.83 25.18 17.62
N PRO A 323 38.92 24.20 16.69
CA PRO A 323 39.30 22.84 17.05
C PRO A 323 40.66 22.81 17.74
N LEU A 324 41.66 23.60 17.31
CA LEU A 324 42.97 23.67 17.94
C LEU A 324 43.02 24.44 19.27
N ALA A 325 42.27 25.55 19.42
CA ALA A 325 42.19 26.26 20.71
C ALA A 325 41.29 25.52 21.70
N ALA A 326 40.22 24.87 21.24
CA ALA A 326 39.43 23.93 22.02
C ALA A 326 40.30 22.73 22.41
N THR A 327 41.13 22.17 21.52
CA THR A 327 42.05 21.07 21.87
C THR A 327 43.15 21.53 22.81
N ALA A 328 43.72 22.74 22.65
CA ALA A 328 44.77 23.26 23.52
C ALA A 328 44.25 23.74 24.88
N THR A 329 43.09 24.41 24.92
CA THR A 329 42.38 24.80 26.13
C THR A 329 41.77 23.58 26.82
N VAL A 330 41.26 22.58 26.09
CA VAL A 330 40.89 21.27 26.65
C VAL A 330 42.14 20.52 27.07
N LEU A 331 43.30 20.57 26.40
CA LEU A 331 44.52 19.88 26.87
C LEU A 331 45.15 20.60 28.07
N THR A 332 45.06 21.92 28.20
CA THR A 332 45.54 22.66 29.38
C THR A 332 44.54 22.64 30.53
N LEU A 333 43.22 22.71 30.28
CA LEU A 333 42.22 22.40 31.29
C LEU A 333 42.21 20.92 31.62
N VAL A 334 42.44 20.00 30.70
CA VAL A 334 42.57 18.56 30.98
C VAL A 334 43.90 18.32 31.63
N ALA A 335 45.01 18.99 31.37
CA ALA A 335 46.26 18.79 32.11
C ALA A 335 46.22 19.46 33.49
N ALA A 336 45.62 20.65 33.63
CA ALA A 336 45.48 21.34 34.91
C ALA A 336 44.33 20.77 35.74
N LEU A 337 43.19 20.41 35.13
CA LEU A 337 42.14 19.63 35.78
C LEU A 337 42.62 18.21 35.96
N THR A 338 43.27 17.46 35.06
CA THR A 338 43.78 16.12 35.41
C THR A 338 44.92 16.19 36.39
N SER A 339 45.78 17.21 36.45
CA SER A 339 46.79 17.29 37.51
C SER A 339 46.16 17.70 38.85
N ASN A 340 45.23 18.66 38.85
CA ASN A 340 44.48 19.08 40.06
C ASN A 340 43.42 18.04 40.48
N TYR A 341 42.81 17.31 39.55
CA TYR A 341 41.87 16.18 39.69
C TYR A 341 42.63 14.90 39.98
N TRP A 342 43.85 14.67 39.50
CA TRP A 342 44.70 13.53 39.89
C TRP A 342 45.36 13.78 41.23
N TYR A 343 45.65 15.04 41.61
CA TYR A 343 46.08 15.43 42.96
C TYR A 343 44.90 15.42 43.96
N THR A 344 43.75 15.98 43.59
CA THR A 344 42.52 15.89 44.39
C THR A 344 41.82 14.54 44.29
N LEU A 345 42.07 13.68 43.30
CA LEU A 345 41.77 12.23 43.28
C LEU A 345 42.90 11.47 43.96
N GLN A 346 44.17 11.84 44.01
CA GLN A 346 45.08 11.08 44.88
C GLN A 346 44.64 11.27 46.34
N LEU A 347 44.16 12.46 46.69
CA LEU A 347 43.63 12.79 48.02
C LEU A 347 42.15 12.35 48.23
N LYS A 348 41.23 12.53 47.25
CA LYS A 348 39.83 12.01 47.29
C LYS A 348 39.74 10.57 46.90
N GLN A 349 40.62 9.97 46.12
CA GLN A 349 40.60 8.55 45.79
C GLN A 349 41.46 7.81 46.82
N SER A 350 42.39 8.40 47.60
CA SER A 350 42.84 7.74 48.85
C SER A 350 41.78 7.84 49.96
N ASN A 351 41.15 9.00 50.17
CA ASN A 351 40.12 9.18 51.22
C ASN A 351 38.72 8.69 50.83
N ASN A 352 38.27 8.83 49.56
CA ASN A 352 37.06 8.20 49.02
C ASN A 352 37.30 6.78 48.53
N ARG A 353 38.49 6.27 48.13
CA ARG A 353 38.60 4.79 48.06
C ARG A 353 38.57 4.21 49.47
N ALA A 354 39.10 4.88 50.49
CA ALA A 354 38.92 4.43 51.87
C ALA A 354 37.46 4.55 52.36
N GLN A 355 36.74 5.65 52.04
CA GLN A 355 35.34 5.87 52.46
C GLN A 355 34.29 5.23 51.55
N VAL A 356 34.49 5.18 50.24
CA VAL A 356 33.64 4.48 49.24
C VAL A 356 33.97 3.00 49.20
N ALA A 357 35.21 2.51 49.39
CA ALA A 357 35.38 1.06 49.61
C ALA A 357 34.83 0.65 50.98
N ALA A 358 34.84 1.52 52.01
CA ALA A 358 34.12 1.23 53.26
C ALA A 358 32.59 1.34 53.10
N ALA A 359 32.06 2.28 52.32
CA ALA A 359 30.63 2.46 52.08
C ALA A 359 30.06 1.50 51.02
N GLU A 360 30.82 1.11 49.99
CA GLU A 360 30.54 0.02 49.03
C GLU A 360 30.74 -1.33 49.71
N ALA A 361 31.74 -1.53 50.59
CA ALA A 361 31.79 -2.76 51.38
C ALA A 361 30.61 -2.86 52.35
N VAL A 362 30.15 -1.75 52.93
CA VAL A 362 28.93 -1.73 53.77
C VAL A 362 27.65 -1.82 52.93
N ALA A 363 27.57 -1.22 51.74
CA ALA A 363 26.41 -1.29 50.84
C ALA A 363 26.33 -2.61 50.09
N GLN A 364 27.44 -3.18 49.62
CA GLN A 364 27.53 -4.56 49.10
C GLN A 364 27.29 -5.56 50.20
N ARG A 365 27.75 -5.32 51.45
CA ARG A 365 27.40 -6.18 52.59
C ARG A 365 25.92 -6.09 52.92
N ASN A 366 25.32 -4.90 52.98
CA ASN A 366 23.88 -4.73 53.23
C ASN A 366 23.03 -5.25 52.06
N GLN A 367 23.50 -5.14 50.82
CA GLN A 367 22.85 -5.67 49.62
C GLN A 367 23.00 -7.19 49.53
N ALA A 368 24.17 -7.74 49.86
CA ALA A 368 24.39 -9.19 49.96
C ALA A 368 23.63 -9.79 51.14
N GLU A 369 23.55 -9.12 52.30
CA GLU A 369 22.74 -9.54 53.44
C GLU A 369 21.24 -9.47 53.10
N ALA A 370 20.77 -8.45 52.36
CA ALA A 370 19.38 -8.35 51.88
C ALA A 370 19.06 -9.35 50.76
N GLU A 371 19.98 -9.62 49.84
CA GLU A 371 19.83 -10.62 48.77
C GLU A 371 19.90 -12.04 49.33
N VAL A 372 20.76 -12.31 50.32
CA VAL A 372 20.76 -13.56 51.08
C VAL A 372 19.46 -13.71 51.88
N ALA A 373 18.95 -12.65 52.54
CA ALA A 373 17.68 -12.72 53.27
C ALA A 373 16.47 -12.96 52.34
N ILE A 374 16.39 -12.25 51.20
CA ILE A 374 15.35 -12.47 50.18
C ILE A 374 15.51 -13.87 49.57
N ASN A 375 16.73 -14.30 49.20
CA ASN A 375 16.95 -15.64 48.65
C ASN A 375 16.63 -16.73 49.67
N SER A 376 16.94 -16.53 50.96
CA SER A 376 16.54 -17.45 52.03
C SER A 376 15.04 -17.49 52.20
N GLN A 377 14.33 -16.36 52.08
CA GLN A 377 12.86 -16.33 52.12
C GLN A 377 12.20 -16.90 50.87
N VAL A 378 12.75 -16.68 49.68
CA VAL A 378 12.32 -17.31 48.43
C VAL A 378 12.57 -18.82 48.50
N THR A 379 13.74 -19.24 48.98
CA THR A 379 14.07 -20.64 49.19
C THR A 379 13.16 -21.27 50.23
N GLN A 380 12.91 -20.58 51.36
CA GLN A 380 11.98 -21.05 52.39
C GLN A 380 10.54 -21.11 51.87
N PHE A 381 10.10 -20.14 51.08
CA PHE A 381 8.79 -20.15 50.45
C PHE A 381 8.65 -21.33 49.48
N LEU A 382 9.68 -21.61 48.67
CA LEU A 382 9.71 -22.79 47.80
C LEU A 382 9.71 -24.08 48.63
N ILE A 383 10.49 -24.15 49.72
CA ILE A 383 10.49 -25.29 50.65
C ILE A 383 9.11 -25.47 51.27
N ASP A 384 8.49 -24.43 51.83
CA ASP A 384 7.16 -24.45 52.43
C ASP A 384 6.08 -24.84 51.41
N LEU A 385 6.22 -24.39 50.15
CA LEU A 385 5.35 -24.78 49.05
C LEU A 385 5.44 -26.28 48.74
N PHE A 386 6.64 -26.87 48.78
CA PHE A 386 6.87 -28.31 48.58
C PHE A 386 6.70 -29.17 49.86
N GLU A 387 6.83 -28.61 51.05
CA GLU A 387 6.58 -29.28 52.35
C GLU A 387 5.10 -29.26 52.75
N SER A 388 4.33 -28.26 52.30
CA SER A 388 2.86 -28.26 52.43
C SER A 388 2.19 -29.40 51.63
N SER A 389 2.98 -30.13 50.85
CA SER A 389 2.63 -31.38 50.16
C SER A 389 3.15 -32.66 50.85
N ASP A 390 3.65 -32.61 52.10
CA ASP A 390 4.13 -33.80 52.84
C ASP A 390 2.96 -34.73 53.28
N PRO A 391 2.99 -36.05 52.97
CA PRO A 391 1.83 -36.93 52.96
C PRO A 391 1.58 -37.63 54.32
N VAL A 392 1.46 -36.86 55.41
CA VAL A 392 1.23 -37.44 56.76
C VAL A 392 -0.25 -37.41 57.20
N SER A 393 -1.14 -36.74 56.47
CA SER A 393 -2.57 -36.80 56.75
C SER A 393 -3.46 -36.69 55.51
N GLY A 394 -3.77 -37.84 54.92
CA GLY A 394 -4.94 -38.03 54.06
C GLY A 394 -4.67 -37.97 52.54
N ASP A 395 -4.96 -39.11 51.90
CA ASP A 395 -4.89 -39.50 50.48
C ASP A 395 -3.74 -39.00 49.57
N PRO A 396 -2.92 -39.91 49.04
CA PRO A 396 -1.87 -39.63 48.07
C PRO A 396 -2.45 -39.58 46.63
N GLU A 397 -3.31 -38.62 46.33
CA GLU A 397 -3.65 -38.26 44.94
C GLU A 397 -2.99 -36.91 44.57
N ASP A 398 -1.77 -37.05 44.01
CA ASP A 398 -1.06 -36.22 43.04
C ASP A 398 -1.54 -34.78 42.80
N PHE A 399 -0.95 -33.80 43.50
CA PHE A 399 -0.88 -32.44 42.96
C PHE A 399 0.07 -32.43 41.76
N THR A 400 -0.41 -31.97 40.60
CA THR A 400 0.49 -31.70 39.47
C THR A 400 1.39 -30.51 39.80
N ALA A 401 2.61 -30.48 39.27
CA ALA A 401 3.54 -29.35 39.46
C ALA A 401 2.90 -28.00 39.06
N ALA A 402 2.01 -28.00 38.07
CA ALA A 402 1.26 -26.81 37.65
C ALA A 402 0.30 -26.29 38.74
N GLN A 403 -0.48 -27.18 39.37
CA GLN A 403 -1.42 -26.82 40.45
C GLN A 403 -0.68 -26.32 41.70
N LEU A 404 0.50 -26.87 41.99
CA LEU A 404 1.34 -26.43 43.10
C LEU A 404 1.89 -25.02 42.85
N LEU A 405 2.32 -24.73 41.61
CA LEU A 405 2.79 -23.40 41.19
C LEU A 405 1.67 -22.36 41.24
N ASP A 406 0.46 -22.69 40.78
CA ASP A 406 -0.70 -21.77 40.79
C ASP A 406 -1.12 -21.40 42.21
N ARG A 407 -1.07 -22.38 43.12
CA ARG A 407 -1.29 -22.17 44.55
C ARG A 407 -0.18 -21.33 45.19
N GLY A 408 1.06 -21.53 44.76
CA GLY A 408 2.19 -20.68 45.12
C GLY A 408 1.95 -19.23 44.73
N VAL A 409 1.54 -18.97 43.48
CA VAL A 409 1.23 -17.62 42.98
C VAL A 409 0.14 -16.94 43.81
N ALA A 410 -0.96 -17.64 44.08
CA ALA A 410 -2.06 -17.12 44.91
C ALA A 410 -1.63 -16.79 46.35
N SER A 411 -0.60 -17.49 46.87
CA SER A 411 -0.08 -17.27 48.22
C SER A 411 0.89 -16.08 48.30
N ILE A 412 1.44 -15.61 47.17
CA ILE A 412 2.35 -14.45 47.14
C ILE A 412 1.60 -13.16 47.46
N ASP A 413 0.38 -13.00 46.97
CA ASP A 413 -0.43 -11.80 47.19
C ASP A 413 -0.90 -11.66 48.66
N ALA A 414 -0.82 -12.72 49.47
CA ALA A 414 -1.12 -12.68 50.90
C ALA A 414 0.05 -12.14 51.77
N LEU A 415 1.22 -11.88 51.19
CA LEU A 415 2.42 -11.40 51.89
C LEU A 415 2.45 -9.86 51.97
N ASP A 416 1.37 -9.22 52.45
CA ASP A 416 1.08 -7.78 52.32
C ASP A 416 2.16 -6.82 52.87
N GLU A 417 3.05 -7.26 53.75
CA GLU A 417 4.05 -6.40 54.40
C GLU A 417 5.48 -6.48 53.78
N GLN A 418 5.70 -7.24 52.71
CA GLN A 418 7.04 -7.48 52.15
C GLN A 418 7.13 -7.31 50.61
N PRO A 419 6.98 -6.08 50.07
CA PRO A 419 6.91 -5.83 48.62
C PRO A 419 8.17 -6.27 47.83
N ARG A 420 9.35 -6.25 48.47
CA ARG A 420 10.60 -6.73 47.84
C ARG A 420 10.59 -8.24 47.60
N VAL A 421 10.02 -8.98 48.55
CA VAL A 421 9.92 -10.45 48.50
C VAL A 421 8.84 -10.83 47.50
N GLN A 422 7.70 -10.13 47.49
CA GLN A 422 6.66 -10.33 46.48
C GLN A 422 7.18 -10.13 45.05
N SER A 423 7.90 -9.04 44.77
CA SER A 423 8.47 -8.79 43.44
C SER A 423 9.48 -9.89 43.02
N ALA A 424 10.31 -10.37 43.96
CA ALA A 424 11.23 -11.47 43.69
C ALA A 424 10.50 -12.79 43.44
N LEU A 425 9.52 -13.15 44.27
CA LEU A 425 8.71 -14.36 44.11
C LEU A 425 7.90 -14.33 42.81
N LYS A 426 7.29 -13.20 42.45
CA LYS A 426 6.57 -13.02 41.17
C LYS A 426 7.49 -13.12 39.98
N HIS A 427 8.73 -12.60 40.06
CA HIS A 427 9.73 -12.80 39.02
C HIS A 427 10.11 -14.28 38.88
N THR A 428 10.42 -14.98 39.99
CA THR A 428 10.74 -16.40 39.98
C THR A 428 9.60 -17.25 39.43
N MET A 429 8.36 -17.01 39.86
CA MET A 429 7.19 -17.72 39.33
C MET A 429 6.98 -17.41 37.84
N GLY A 430 7.13 -16.15 37.44
CA GLY A 430 7.10 -15.75 36.03
C GLY A 430 8.17 -16.44 35.19
N GLU A 431 9.39 -16.62 35.72
CA GLU A 431 10.47 -17.35 35.05
C GLU A 431 10.16 -18.85 34.92
N VAL A 432 9.57 -19.46 35.95
CA VAL A 432 9.09 -20.85 35.89
C VAL A 432 7.96 -21.00 34.87
N TYR A 433 6.99 -20.09 34.83
CA TYR A 433 5.93 -20.09 33.83
C TYR A 433 6.47 -19.93 32.41
N VAL A 434 7.43 -19.02 32.18
CA VAL A 434 8.10 -18.91 30.88
C VAL A 434 8.83 -20.21 30.51
N THR A 435 9.51 -20.85 31.46
CA THR A 435 10.25 -22.11 31.19
C THR A 435 9.31 -23.28 30.92
N THR A 436 8.11 -23.26 31.49
CA THR A 436 7.08 -24.30 31.34
C THR A 436 6.10 -24.04 30.19
N GLY A 437 6.30 -22.96 29.40
CA GLY A 437 5.48 -22.63 28.23
C GLY A 437 4.21 -21.83 28.54
N ARG A 438 4.00 -21.43 29.80
CA ARG A 438 2.84 -20.69 30.30
C ARG A 438 3.02 -19.17 30.15
N TYR A 439 3.27 -18.71 28.93
CA TYR A 439 3.69 -17.33 28.67
C TYR A 439 2.62 -16.29 29.00
N ALA A 440 1.36 -16.54 28.64
CA ALA A 440 0.25 -15.63 28.90
C ALA A 440 0.02 -15.38 30.40
N GLU A 441 0.27 -16.40 31.22
CA GLU A 441 0.15 -16.34 32.69
C GLU A 441 1.38 -15.70 33.34
N ALA A 442 2.56 -15.82 32.71
CA ALA A 442 3.79 -15.16 33.16
C ALA A 442 3.73 -13.64 33.00
N VAL A 443 3.16 -13.13 31.91
CA VAL A 443 3.12 -11.68 31.60
C VAL A 443 2.54 -10.81 32.72
N PRO A 444 1.34 -11.07 33.30
CA PRO A 444 0.81 -10.24 34.38
C PRO A 444 1.68 -10.27 35.64
N LEU A 445 2.24 -11.44 36.00
CA LEU A 445 3.15 -11.57 37.14
C LEU A 445 4.45 -10.78 36.94
N LEU A 446 5.03 -10.87 35.75
CA LEU A 446 6.27 -10.18 35.41
C LEU A 446 6.06 -8.67 35.28
N LYS A 447 4.91 -8.21 34.79
CA LYS A 447 4.53 -6.78 34.81
C LYS A 447 4.43 -6.25 36.23
N ASP A 448 3.77 -6.99 37.12
CA ASP A 448 3.66 -6.60 38.53
C ASP A 448 5.04 -6.62 39.23
N ALA A 449 5.85 -7.65 38.98
CA ALA A 449 7.22 -7.74 39.47
C ALA A 449 8.09 -6.57 38.98
N LEU A 450 7.88 -6.11 37.73
CA LEU A 450 8.60 -4.99 37.13
C LEU A 450 8.18 -3.65 37.76
N LEU A 451 6.89 -3.43 37.96
CA LEU A 451 6.35 -2.24 38.62
C LEU A 451 6.86 -2.13 40.06
N ASN A 452 6.93 -3.26 40.76
CA ASN A 452 7.40 -3.36 42.14
C ASN A 452 8.91 -3.62 42.26
N SER A 453 9.66 -3.51 41.16
CA SER A 453 11.11 -3.71 41.16
C SER A 453 11.83 -2.61 41.95
N THR A 454 12.55 -3.00 43.01
CA THR A 454 13.17 -2.04 43.94
C THR A 454 14.66 -1.78 43.68
N SER A 455 15.27 -2.54 42.76
CA SER A 455 16.65 -2.34 42.33
C SER A 455 16.80 -2.38 40.80
N TYR A 456 17.77 -1.63 40.27
CA TYR A 456 18.02 -1.55 38.83
C TYR A 456 18.43 -2.91 38.22
N PRO A 457 19.30 -3.73 38.84
CA PRO A 457 19.59 -5.08 38.35
C PRO A 457 18.37 -6.00 38.32
N GLN A 458 17.51 -5.95 39.35
CA GLN A 458 16.26 -6.73 39.37
C GLN A 458 15.35 -6.29 38.23
N ARG A 459 15.18 -4.99 38.01
CA ARG A 459 14.39 -4.45 36.88
C ARG A 459 14.89 -4.99 35.54
N VAL A 460 16.21 -5.03 35.33
CA VAL A 460 16.81 -5.59 34.11
C VAL A 460 16.48 -7.08 33.97
N ARG A 461 16.65 -7.88 35.02
CA ARG A 461 16.32 -9.32 34.98
C ARG A 461 14.83 -9.57 34.67
N VAL A 462 13.91 -8.85 35.34
CA VAL A 462 12.47 -8.99 35.08
C VAL A 462 12.14 -8.55 33.64
N SER A 463 12.75 -7.47 33.15
CA SER A 463 12.53 -6.98 31.78
C SER A 463 13.01 -7.98 30.72
N ILE A 464 14.14 -8.64 30.95
CA ILE A 464 14.65 -9.73 30.10
C ILE A 464 13.65 -10.89 30.07
N THR A 465 13.17 -11.36 31.23
CA THR A 465 12.19 -12.46 31.31
C THR A 465 10.85 -12.07 30.67
N LEU A 466 10.37 -10.85 30.87
CA LEU A 466 9.14 -10.34 30.28
C LEU A 466 9.25 -10.17 28.76
N ALA A 467 10.38 -9.66 28.27
CA ALA A 467 10.68 -9.58 26.84
C ALA A 467 10.69 -10.98 26.19
N ASN A 468 11.22 -11.99 26.88
CA ASN A 468 11.18 -13.37 26.41
C ASN A 468 9.74 -13.90 26.33
N ALA A 469 8.90 -13.63 27.34
CA ALA A 469 7.48 -14.00 27.31
C ALA A 469 6.75 -13.36 26.12
N TYR A 470 6.98 -12.06 25.86
CA TYR A 470 6.42 -11.37 24.70
C TYR A 470 6.87 -11.96 23.37
N ARG A 471 8.15 -12.33 23.26
CA ARG A 471 8.69 -12.97 22.06
C ARG A 471 7.98 -14.30 21.76
N GLU A 472 7.73 -15.12 22.77
CA GLU A 472 7.05 -16.42 22.61
C GLU A 472 5.55 -16.27 22.32
N LEU A 473 4.93 -15.16 22.74
CA LEU A 473 3.57 -14.78 22.35
C LEU A 473 3.50 -14.08 20.98
N HIS A 474 4.62 -13.97 20.26
CA HIS A 474 4.75 -13.23 18.99
C HIS A 474 4.43 -11.72 19.09
N GLU A 475 4.45 -11.15 20.30
CA GLU A 475 4.26 -9.72 20.55
C GLU A 475 5.60 -8.96 20.49
N TYR A 476 6.28 -9.03 19.34
CA TYR A 476 7.65 -8.52 19.20
C TYR A 476 7.78 -7.01 19.46
N GLU A 477 6.83 -6.21 18.94
CA GLU A 477 6.82 -4.75 19.13
C GLU A 477 6.70 -4.34 20.60
N THR A 478 5.84 -5.03 21.36
CA THR A 478 5.70 -4.80 22.81
C THR A 478 7.00 -5.10 23.55
N GLY A 479 7.68 -6.19 23.18
CA GLY A 479 9.00 -6.53 23.70
C GLY A 479 10.07 -5.50 23.36
N LEU A 480 10.06 -4.96 22.14
CA LEU A 480 11.01 -3.93 21.69
C LEU A 480 10.83 -2.62 22.46
N VAL A 481 9.59 -2.17 22.65
CA VAL A 481 9.26 -0.97 23.46
C VAL A 481 9.78 -1.10 24.88
N LEU A 482 9.77 -2.31 25.44
CA LEU A 482 10.31 -2.58 26.78
C LEU A 482 11.85 -2.57 26.81
N LEU A 483 12.50 -3.26 25.88
CA LEU A 483 13.92 -3.61 26.00
C LEU A 483 14.88 -2.64 25.27
N GLU A 484 14.46 -2.02 24.16
CA GLU A 484 15.28 -1.07 23.38
C GLU A 484 15.75 0.14 24.22
N PRO A 485 14.89 0.86 24.98
CA PRO A 485 15.35 1.98 25.82
C PRO A 485 16.24 1.52 26.98
N LEU A 486 15.97 0.33 27.55
CA LEU A 486 16.74 -0.25 28.64
C LEU A 486 18.17 -0.60 28.20
N VAL A 487 18.31 -1.26 27.04
CA VAL A 487 19.63 -1.57 26.47
C VAL A 487 20.37 -0.30 26.09
N ALA A 488 19.72 0.71 25.54
CA ALA A 488 20.36 2.00 25.25
C ALA A 488 20.85 2.74 26.52
N GLU A 489 20.22 2.52 27.69
CA GLU A 489 20.73 2.97 28.98
C GLU A 489 21.95 2.16 29.44
N LEU A 490 21.89 0.84 29.31
CA LEU A 490 23.00 -0.05 29.65
C LEU A 490 24.22 0.17 28.77
N ASP A 491 24.06 0.40 27.47
CA ASP A 491 25.14 0.71 26.53
C ASP A 491 25.90 2.00 26.93
N ARG A 492 25.18 2.95 27.56
CA ARG A 492 25.79 4.19 28.09
C ARG A 492 26.46 3.97 29.44
N ASN A 493 25.97 3.04 30.25
CA ASN A 493 26.47 2.76 31.60
C ASN A 493 26.56 1.24 31.90
N PRO A 494 27.51 0.50 31.30
CA PRO A 494 27.56 -0.96 31.45
C PRO A 494 27.79 -1.46 32.88
N ALA A 495 28.35 -0.61 33.75
CA ALA A 495 28.62 -0.93 35.16
C ALA A 495 27.37 -0.98 36.06
N LEU A 496 26.17 -0.63 35.54
CA LEU A 496 24.93 -0.63 36.31
C LEU A 496 24.42 -2.05 36.65
N VAL A 497 24.84 -3.05 35.89
CA VAL A 497 24.53 -4.46 36.13
C VAL A 497 25.78 -5.31 35.89
N PRO A 498 25.86 -6.53 36.44
CA PRO A 498 26.97 -7.42 36.10
C PRO A 498 26.99 -7.75 34.60
N GLN A 499 28.18 -8.08 34.09
CA GLN A 499 28.42 -8.26 32.65
C GLN A 499 27.48 -9.31 32.01
N ARG A 500 27.10 -10.35 32.77
CA ARG A 500 26.18 -11.39 32.30
C ARG A 500 24.76 -10.86 32.04
N GLU A 501 24.22 -9.99 32.89
CA GLU A 501 22.89 -9.40 32.70
C GLU A 501 22.90 -8.36 31.57
N TYR A 502 24.00 -7.61 31.43
CA TYR A 502 24.18 -6.68 30.31
C TYR A 502 24.19 -7.42 28.96
N TYR A 503 24.94 -8.52 28.88
CA TYR A 503 24.96 -9.37 27.69
C TYR A 503 23.58 -9.98 27.41
N ALA A 504 22.93 -10.54 28.44
CA ALA A 504 21.61 -11.16 28.30
C ALA A 504 20.55 -10.18 27.79
N ALA A 505 20.56 -8.92 28.22
CA ALA A 505 19.66 -7.88 27.72
C ALA A 505 19.88 -7.60 26.22
N ARG A 506 21.14 -7.46 25.79
CA ARG A 506 21.48 -7.25 24.36
C ARG A 506 21.13 -8.48 23.50
N TYR A 507 21.36 -9.68 24.03
CA TYR A 507 20.98 -10.93 23.36
C TYR A 507 19.46 -11.05 23.18
N GLN A 508 18.67 -10.78 24.22
CA GLN A 508 17.20 -10.78 24.09
C GLN A 508 16.70 -9.70 23.12
N LEU A 509 17.34 -8.52 23.09
CA LEU A 509 17.01 -7.48 22.10
C LEU A 509 17.28 -7.95 20.68
N ALA A 510 18.39 -8.66 20.44
CA ALA A 510 18.71 -9.23 19.13
C ALA A 510 17.66 -10.27 18.68
N LEU A 511 17.17 -11.09 19.61
CA LEU A 511 16.09 -12.05 19.35
C LEU A 511 14.78 -11.35 18.96
N LEU A 512 14.42 -10.27 19.66
CA LEU A 512 13.24 -9.47 19.34
C LEU A 512 13.34 -8.81 17.96
N TYR A 513 14.48 -8.22 17.61
CA TYR A 513 14.70 -7.67 16.27
C TYR A 513 14.58 -8.75 15.18
N THR A 514 15.11 -9.94 15.44
CA THR A 514 15.01 -11.07 14.50
C THR A 514 13.56 -11.52 14.32
N GLY A 515 12.78 -11.57 15.39
CA GLY A 515 11.35 -11.91 15.36
C GLY A 515 10.47 -10.86 14.68
N ALA A 516 10.75 -9.57 14.91
CA ALA A 516 10.07 -8.45 14.28
C ALA A 516 10.45 -8.24 12.79
N GLY A 517 11.41 -8.99 12.26
CA GLY A 517 11.92 -8.82 10.89
C GLY A 517 12.78 -7.57 10.70
N SER A 518 13.32 -6.97 11.78
CA SER A 518 14.24 -5.82 11.75
C SER A 518 15.66 -6.25 11.36
N TYR A 519 15.82 -6.69 10.11
CA TYR A 519 17.07 -7.23 9.58
C TYR A 519 18.19 -6.21 9.36
N ASP A 520 17.92 -4.92 9.56
CA ASP A 520 18.91 -3.85 9.57
C ASP A 520 19.65 -3.73 10.92
N LYS A 521 18.97 -4.06 12.03
CA LYS A 521 19.51 -3.92 13.39
C LYS A 521 20.07 -5.23 13.97
N ALA A 522 19.42 -6.36 13.69
CA ALA A 522 19.77 -7.65 14.31
C ALA A 522 21.21 -8.13 13.99
N PRO A 523 21.71 -8.07 12.74
CA PRO A 523 23.04 -8.59 12.40
C PRO A 523 24.16 -7.86 13.15
N ALA A 524 24.15 -6.52 13.14
CA ALA A 524 25.18 -5.71 13.78
C ALA A 524 25.25 -5.92 15.30
N LEU A 525 24.12 -6.24 15.94
CA LEU A 525 24.07 -6.55 17.37
C LEU A 525 24.64 -7.94 17.67
N LEU A 526 24.26 -8.96 16.88
CA LEU A 526 24.77 -10.33 17.02
C LEU A 526 26.27 -10.42 16.71
N ASP A 527 26.76 -9.72 15.70
CA ASP A 527 28.20 -9.66 15.37
C ASP A 527 29.03 -9.16 16.55
N ARG A 528 28.54 -8.12 17.25
CA ARG A 528 29.18 -7.59 18.45
C ARG A 528 29.14 -8.59 19.61
N LEU A 529 28.00 -9.26 19.83
CA LEU A 529 27.86 -10.26 20.89
C LEU A 529 28.80 -11.45 20.65
N VAL A 530 28.97 -11.88 19.40
CA VAL A 530 29.94 -12.93 19.03
C VAL A 530 31.39 -12.47 19.20
N ALA A 531 31.70 -11.20 18.90
CA ALA A 531 33.03 -10.64 19.17
C ALA A 531 33.36 -10.52 20.68
N GLU A 532 32.33 -10.51 21.54
CA GLU A 532 32.44 -10.46 23.00
C GLU A 532 32.49 -11.86 23.65
N ALA A 533 32.76 -12.92 22.87
CA ALA A 533 32.76 -14.32 23.30
C ALA A 533 33.55 -14.60 24.58
N ASP A 534 34.72 -13.97 24.75
CA ASP A 534 35.62 -14.17 25.89
C ASP A 534 35.06 -13.63 27.22
N LEU A 535 33.98 -12.84 27.16
CA LEU A 535 33.37 -12.17 28.30
C LEU A 535 32.17 -12.92 28.89
N VAL A 536 31.76 -14.02 28.28
CA VAL A 536 30.56 -14.79 28.64
C VAL A 536 30.86 -16.29 28.81
N SER A 537 29.90 -17.03 29.34
CA SER A 537 30.05 -18.49 29.40
C SER A 537 30.04 -19.10 27.98
N ILE A 538 30.72 -20.24 27.82
CA ILE A 538 30.70 -21.00 26.57
C ILE A 538 29.26 -21.30 26.14
N ASP A 539 28.38 -21.58 27.10
CA ASP A 539 26.95 -21.80 26.88
C ASP A 539 26.21 -20.61 26.25
N GLN A 540 26.51 -19.40 26.70
CA GLN A 540 25.93 -18.16 26.16
C GLN A 540 26.49 -17.87 24.76
N HIS A 541 27.78 -18.13 24.57
CA HIS A 541 28.43 -17.97 23.27
C HIS A 541 27.84 -18.91 22.21
N ILE A 542 27.66 -20.20 22.55
CA ILE A 542 27.00 -21.18 21.67
C ILE A 542 25.59 -20.73 21.30
N SER A 543 24.80 -20.26 22.26
CA SER A 543 23.44 -19.77 22.00
C SER A 543 23.44 -18.56 21.05
N THR A 544 24.45 -17.70 21.15
CA THR A 544 24.61 -16.54 20.27
C THR A 544 25.01 -16.94 18.85
N LEU A 545 25.94 -17.90 18.72
CA LEU A 545 26.32 -18.47 17.42
C LEU A 545 25.14 -19.14 16.73
N LEU A 546 24.29 -19.85 17.48
CA LEU A 546 23.10 -20.51 16.93
C LEU A 546 22.11 -19.50 16.35
N GLU A 547 21.88 -18.38 17.06
CA GLU A 547 20.99 -17.32 16.59
C GLU A 547 21.57 -16.56 15.40
N GLN A 548 22.87 -16.24 15.44
CA GLN A 548 23.54 -15.63 14.29
C GLN A 548 23.49 -16.56 13.07
N ALA A 549 23.77 -17.85 13.23
CA ALA A 549 23.66 -18.82 12.14
C ALA A 549 22.24 -18.90 11.56
N SER A 550 21.22 -18.89 12.43
CA SER A 550 19.81 -18.88 12.04
C SER A 550 19.42 -17.62 11.25
N LEU A 551 19.87 -16.45 11.69
CA LEU A 551 19.64 -15.18 11.00
C LEU A 551 20.39 -15.12 9.66
N THR A 552 21.67 -15.46 9.66
CA THR A 552 22.52 -15.49 8.46
C THR A 552 21.97 -16.45 7.41
N ASN A 553 21.43 -17.60 7.85
CA ASN A 553 20.65 -18.51 7.02
C ASN A 553 19.45 -17.75 6.42
N LYS A 554 18.55 -17.15 7.21
CA LYS A 554 17.41 -16.38 6.65
C LYS A 554 17.81 -15.28 5.65
N LEU A 555 18.98 -14.65 5.82
CA LEU A 555 19.52 -13.61 4.94
C LEU A 555 20.17 -14.14 3.66
N GLY A 556 20.36 -15.45 3.55
CA GLY A 556 20.85 -16.11 2.34
C GLY A 556 22.36 -16.34 2.26
N ASP A 557 23.12 -16.05 3.31
CA ASP A 557 24.55 -16.39 3.38
C ASP A 557 24.73 -17.77 4.01
N TRP A 558 24.39 -18.79 3.22
CA TRP A 558 24.33 -20.16 3.68
C TRP A 558 25.70 -20.73 4.09
N GLU A 559 26.79 -20.25 3.48
CA GLU A 559 28.14 -20.69 3.79
C GLU A 559 28.60 -20.16 5.14
N ALA A 560 28.34 -18.87 5.42
CA ALA A 560 28.61 -18.30 6.74
C ALA A 560 27.75 -18.96 7.83
N ALA A 561 26.47 -19.23 7.55
CA ALA A 561 25.60 -19.96 8.49
C ALA A 561 26.12 -21.37 8.81
N GLU A 562 26.56 -22.13 7.79
CA GLU A 562 27.16 -23.45 7.96
C GLU A 562 28.43 -23.37 8.83
N GLN A 563 29.31 -22.40 8.58
CA GLN A 563 30.52 -22.18 9.38
C GLN A 563 30.20 -21.87 10.85
N LEU A 564 29.19 -21.04 11.11
CA LEU A 564 28.77 -20.70 12.47
C LEU A 564 28.20 -21.92 13.22
N TYR A 565 27.39 -22.76 12.55
CA TYR A 565 26.96 -24.04 13.14
C TYR A 565 28.15 -24.95 13.44
N GLN A 566 29.15 -25.05 12.55
CA GLN A 566 30.36 -25.84 12.80
C GLN A 566 31.19 -25.31 13.98
N GLN A 567 31.27 -23.98 14.15
CA GLN A 567 31.89 -23.38 15.33
C GLN A 567 31.15 -23.75 16.61
N ALA A 568 29.81 -23.68 16.60
CA ALA A 568 28.99 -24.09 17.73
C ALA A 568 29.16 -25.58 18.08
N ILE A 569 29.22 -26.47 17.08
CA ILE A 569 29.52 -27.91 17.27
C ILE A 569 30.85 -28.10 17.99
N ASN A 570 31.91 -27.42 17.51
CA ASN A 570 33.25 -27.55 18.08
C ASN A 570 33.33 -27.09 19.54
N LEU A 571 32.57 -26.05 19.90
CA LEU A 571 32.49 -25.57 21.28
C LEU A 571 31.68 -26.50 22.18
N GLU A 572 30.49 -26.91 21.72
CA GLU A 572 29.61 -27.81 22.47
C GLU A 572 30.27 -29.18 22.69
N LEU A 573 30.97 -29.71 21.67
CA LEU A 573 31.71 -30.97 21.77
C LEU A 573 32.81 -30.91 22.84
N LYS A 574 33.49 -29.77 22.99
CA LYS A 574 34.52 -29.57 24.03
C LYS A 574 33.93 -29.45 25.44
N GLN A 575 32.74 -28.85 25.56
CA GLN A 575 32.13 -28.58 26.86
C GLN A 575 31.34 -29.79 27.39
N ASN A 576 30.42 -30.33 26.59
CA ASN A 576 29.41 -31.30 27.02
C ASN A 576 29.43 -32.61 26.21
N GLY A 577 30.28 -32.72 25.19
CA GLY A 577 30.35 -33.91 24.32
C GLY A 577 29.25 -33.97 23.25
N SER A 578 29.11 -35.11 22.58
CA SER A 578 28.16 -35.29 21.46
C SER A 578 26.72 -35.61 21.87
N GLY A 579 26.47 -35.91 23.15
CA GLY A 579 25.18 -36.36 23.67
C GLY A 579 24.44 -35.30 24.50
N SER A 580 24.47 -34.03 24.08
CA SER A 580 23.79 -32.94 24.79
C SER A 580 22.56 -32.42 24.03
N TYR A 581 21.63 -31.78 24.74
CA TYR A 581 20.45 -31.15 24.14
C TYR A 581 20.84 -30.09 23.09
N LYS A 582 21.86 -29.27 23.39
CA LYS A 582 22.36 -28.24 22.48
C LYS A 582 22.97 -28.85 21.23
N MET A 583 23.73 -29.94 21.37
CA MET A 583 24.26 -30.68 20.21
C MET A 583 23.13 -31.14 19.29
N GLY A 584 22.05 -31.70 19.87
CA GLY A 584 20.85 -32.06 19.13
C GLY A 584 20.24 -30.88 18.38
N LYS A 585 20.07 -29.73 19.05
CA LYS A 585 19.55 -28.50 18.43
C LYS A 585 20.44 -27.95 17.31
N ILE A 586 21.76 -27.97 17.48
CA ILE A 586 22.72 -27.53 16.46
C ILE A 586 22.57 -28.41 15.21
N HIS A 587 22.58 -29.73 15.37
CA HIS A 587 22.45 -30.67 14.26
C HIS A 587 21.06 -30.62 13.60
N GLN A 588 19.99 -30.40 14.35
CA GLN A 588 18.64 -30.20 13.81
C GLN A 588 18.60 -28.96 12.89
N ASN A 589 19.14 -27.83 13.36
CA ASN A 589 19.17 -26.59 12.57
C ASN A 589 20.07 -26.72 11.33
N LEU A 590 21.21 -27.41 11.46
CA LEU A 590 22.10 -27.70 10.35
C LEU A 590 21.43 -28.63 9.30
N GLY A 591 20.66 -29.62 9.76
CA GLY A 591 19.83 -30.45 8.88
C GLY A 591 18.81 -29.64 8.09
N ASN A 592 18.11 -28.70 8.76
CA ASN A 592 17.17 -27.79 8.11
C ASN A 592 17.86 -26.95 7.02
N LEU A 593 19.06 -26.41 7.30
CA LEU A 593 19.88 -25.67 6.33
C LEU A 593 20.21 -26.53 5.10
N TYR A 594 20.69 -27.75 5.30
CA TYR A 594 21.03 -28.65 4.19
C TYR A 594 19.81 -29.07 3.37
N GLN A 595 18.69 -29.36 4.03
CA GLN A 595 17.44 -29.72 3.37
C GLN A 595 16.93 -28.57 2.49
N PHE A 596 16.95 -27.33 2.99
CA PHE A 596 16.57 -26.15 2.20
C PHE A 596 17.42 -26.01 0.93
N ARG A 597 18.72 -26.34 1.02
CA ARG A 597 19.67 -26.32 -0.10
C ARG A 597 19.63 -27.57 -1.00
N GLN A 598 18.67 -28.47 -0.82
CA GLN A 598 18.57 -29.76 -1.53
C GLN A 598 19.81 -30.67 -1.34
N ARG A 599 20.60 -30.47 -0.28
CA ARG A 599 21.72 -31.34 0.13
C ARG A 599 21.20 -32.47 1.01
N LEU A 600 20.37 -33.33 0.43
CA LEU A 600 19.53 -34.28 1.16
C LEU A 600 20.34 -35.36 1.90
N THR A 601 21.53 -35.72 1.41
CA THR A 601 22.42 -36.69 2.09
C THR A 601 23.02 -36.10 3.36
N GLU A 602 23.55 -34.88 3.30
CA GLU A 602 24.07 -34.20 4.49
C GLU A 602 22.95 -33.88 5.50
N ALA A 603 21.75 -33.51 5.01
CA ALA A 603 20.57 -33.32 5.86
C ALA A 603 20.21 -34.59 6.63
N LYS A 604 20.15 -35.76 5.96
CA LYS A 604 19.89 -37.06 6.60
C LYS A 604 20.92 -37.34 7.70
N THR A 605 22.20 -37.14 7.43
CA THR A 605 23.28 -37.33 8.41
C THR A 605 23.12 -36.40 9.61
N ALA A 606 22.84 -35.12 9.38
CA ALA A 606 22.66 -34.14 10.44
C ALA A 606 21.46 -34.47 11.34
N TYR A 607 20.31 -34.82 10.76
CA TYR A 607 19.14 -35.23 11.54
C TYR A 607 19.35 -36.55 12.30
N LEU A 608 20.10 -37.51 11.75
CA LEU A 608 20.49 -38.72 12.48
C LEU A 608 21.35 -38.39 13.71
N SER A 609 22.29 -37.45 13.57
CA SER A 609 23.07 -36.95 14.71
C SER A 609 22.20 -36.22 15.74
N ALA A 610 21.24 -35.40 15.29
CA ALA A 610 20.28 -34.73 16.17
C ALA A 610 19.42 -35.72 16.95
N LEU A 611 18.89 -36.73 16.26
CA LEU A 611 18.11 -37.82 16.83
C LEU A 611 18.90 -38.55 17.92
N ALA A 612 20.15 -38.96 17.63
CA ALA A 612 21.00 -39.65 18.58
C ALA A 612 21.28 -38.81 19.84
N SER A 613 21.51 -37.50 19.69
CA SER A 613 21.69 -36.59 20.83
C SER A 613 20.40 -36.44 21.65
N PHE A 614 19.24 -36.29 21.02
CA PHE A 614 17.97 -36.18 21.74
C PHE A 614 17.57 -37.47 22.46
N GLU A 615 17.76 -38.63 21.83
CA GLU A 615 17.51 -39.95 22.44
C GLU A 615 18.45 -40.20 23.63
N ALA A 616 19.71 -39.75 23.55
CA ALA A 616 20.65 -39.89 24.67
C ALA A 616 20.27 -39.07 25.91
N VAL A 617 19.63 -37.90 25.71
CA VAL A 617 19.27 -36.99 26.81
C VAL A 617 17.90 -37.31 27.40
N TYR A 618 16.89 -37.54 26.56
CA TYR A 618 15.49 -37.66 26.98
C TYR A 618 14.91 -39.07 26.82
N GLY A 619 15.68 -40.00 26.22
CA GLY A 619 15.18 -41.31 25.83
C GLY A 619 14.36 -41.29 24.53
N PRO A 620 13.91 -42.46 24.06
CA PRO A 620 13.24 -42.60 22.76
C PRO A 620 11.80 -42.06 22.71
N GLN A 621 11.20 -41.76 23.86
CA GLN A 621 9.81 -41.31 23.99
C GLN A 621 9.77 -39.85 24.44
N HIS A 622 10.15 -38.95 23.53
CA HIS A 622 10.18 -37.52 23.80
C HIS A 622 9.77 -36.72 22.54
N PRO A 623 9.06 -35.57 22.67
CA PRO A 623 8.60 -34.80 21.52
C PRO A 623 9.71 -34.38 20.55
N LEU A 624 10.90 -34.02 21.09
CA LEU A 624 12.07 -33.66 20.25
C LEU A 624 12.58 -34.84 19.41
N VAL A 625 12.47 -36.07 19.93
CA VAL A 625 12.80 -37.29 19.17
C VAL A 625 11.78 -37.50 18.05
N GLY A 626 10.50 -37.33 18.34
CA GLY A 626 9.44 -37.33 17.32
C GLY A 626 9.67 -36.29 16.22
N GLY A 627 10.04 -35.06 16.57
CA GLY A 627 10.36 -34.00 15.61
C GLY A 627 11.58 -34.31 14.73
N ALA A 628 12.65 -34.87 15.30
CA ALA A 628 13.82 -35.29 14.54
C ALA A 628 13.50 -36.45 13.56
N ILE A 629 12.67 -37.41 13.98
CA ILE A 629 12.18 -38.49 13.12
C ILE A 629 11.30 -37.95 11.99
N GLY A 630 10.38 -37.01 12.28
CA GLY A 630 9.58 -36.35 11.26
C GLY A 630 10.45 -35.60 10.23
N SER A 631 11.56 -35.01 10.66
CA SER A 631 12.53 -34.36 9.77
C SER A 631 13.22 -35.37 8.84
N LEU A 632 13.56 -36.56 9.35
CA LEU A 632 14.05 -37.68 8.52
C LEU A 632 12.99 -38.15 7.51
N GLY A 633 11.72 -38.21 7.92
CA GLY A 633 10.58 -38.47 7.03
C GLY A 633 10.49 -37.46 5.89
N SER A 634 10.66 -36.17 6.18
CA SER A 634 10.67 -35.11 5.16
C SER A 634 11.83 -35.23 4.17
N VAL A 635 13.01 -35.66 4.63
CA VAL A 635 14.16 -35.92 3.75
C VAL A 635 13.92 -37.14 2.86
N ALA A 636 13.37 -38.23 3.41
CA ALA A 636 13.01 -39.41 2.63
C ALA A 636 11.95 -39.07 1.56
N TRP A 637 10.93 -38.29 1.92
CA TRP A 637 9.89 -37.85 0.98
C TRP A 637 10.48 -37.05 -0.19
N ARG A 638 11.37 -36.08 0.08
CA ARG A 638 12.05 -35.29 -0.97
C ARG A 638 13.01 -36.10 -1.85
N ARG A 639 13.41 -37.29 -1.40
CA ARG A 639 14.20 -38.26 -2.19
C ARG A 639 13.33 -39.24 -2.97
N ASP A 640 12.01 -39.07 -2.93
CA ASP A 640 11.02 -39.99 -3.52
C ASP A 640 11.04 -41.40 -2.89
N GLU A 641 11.52 -41.49 -1.63
CA GLU A 641 11.55 -42.72 -0.83
C GLU A 641 10.25 -42.83 0.00
N LEU A 642 9.10 -42.92 -0.69
CA LEU A 642 7.76 -42.72 -0.12
C LEU A 642 7.41 -43.69 1.03
N ASP A 643 7.75 -44.98 0.91
CA ASP A 643 7.51 -45.98 1.96
C ASP A 643 8.34 -45.69 3.23
N GLU A 644 9.60 -45.29 3.08
CA GLU A 644 10.48 -44.93 4.20
C GLU A 644 9.97 -43.64 4.88
N ALA A 645 9.50 -42.67 4.08
CA ALA A 645 8.89 -41.44 4.58
C ALA A 645 7.64 -41.71 5.42
N ALA A 646 6.72 -42.54 4.91
CA ALA A 646 5.50 -42.92 5.63
C ALA A 646 5.83 -43.60 6.96
N ALA A 647 6.83 -44.50 6.99
CA ALA A 647 7.26 -45.18 8.21
C ALA A 647 7.86 -44.21 9.26
N TYR A 648 8.68 -43.24 8.83
CA TYR A 648 9.19 -42.22 9.75
C TYR A 648 8.07 -41.33 10.29
N PHE A 649 7.18 -40.82 9.45
CA PHE A 649 6.08 -39.98 9.91
C PHE A 649 5.13 -40.73 10.85
N GLN A 650 4.82 -42.00 10.58
CA GLN A 650 4.03 -42.83 11.49
C GLN A 650 4.72 -42.96 12.86
N ARG A 651 6.02 -43.28 12.88
CA ARG A 651 6.77 -43.37 14.15
C ARG A 651 6.83 -42.03 14.89
N ALA A 652 6.94 -40.91 14.18
CA ALA A 652 6.89 -39.58 14.77
C ALA A 652 5.53 -39.29 15.41
N VAL A 653 4.43 -39.61 14.69
CA VAL A 653 3.05 -39.49 15.18
C VAL A 653 2.82 -40.37 16.41
N ASP A 654 3.30 -41.61 16.42
CA ASP A 654 3.14 -42.53 17.55
C ASP A 654 3.80 -41.95 18.83
N ILE A 655 5.03 -41.44 18.69
CA ILE A 655 5.75 -40.80 19.80
C ILE A 655 5.01 -39.54 20.27
N LEU A 656 4.58 -38.67 19.35
CA LEU A 656 3.89 -37.42 19.70
C LEU A 656 2.52 -37.68 20.33
N THR A 657 1.78 -38.68 19.83
CA THR A 657 0.49 -39.10 20.40
C THR A 657 0.63 -39.54 21.85
N VAL A 658 1.67 -40.32 22.17
CA VAL A 658 1.93 -40.78 23.55
C VAL A 658 2.43 -39.65 24.45
N THR A 659 3.24 -38.73 23.91
CA THR A 659 3.96 -37.73 24.71
C THR A 659 3.21 -36.42 24.93
N VAL A 660 2.52 -35.90 23.92
CA VAL A 660 1.77 -34.64 23.98
C VAL A 660 0.27 -34.80 23.71
N GLY A 661 -0.16 -35.97 23.26
CA GLY A 661 -1.57 -36.31 23.04
C GLY A 661 -1.97 -36.33 21.56
N PRO A 662 -3.08 -37.02 21.23
CA PRO A 662 -3.57 -37.18 19.86
C PRO A 662 -4.19 -35.91 19.26
N ASP A 663 -4.56 -34.93 20.08
CA ASP A 663 -5.16 -33.65 19.67
C ASP A 663 -4.13 -32.50 19.66
N HIS A 664 -2.86 -32.76 19.93
CA HIS A 664 -1.84 -31.70 19.97
C HIS A 664 -1.45 -31.23 18.54
N PRO A 665 -1.21 -29.92 18.30
CA PRO A 665 -0.82 -29.41 16.99
C PRO A 665 0.41 -30.07 16.36
N ASP A 666 1.40 -30.47 17.16
CA ASP A 666 2.57 -31.19 16.63
C ASP A 666 2.24 -32.60 16.15
N THR A 667 1.31 -33.29 16.81
CA THR A 667 0.77 -34.57 16.33
C THR A 667 0.03 -34.38 15.01
N ALA A 668 -0.76 -33.30 14.89
CA ALA A 668 -1.46 -32.93 13.66
C ALA A 668 -0.53 -32.62 12.48
N LYS A 669 0.62 -31.97 12.71
CA LYS A 669 1.67 -31.78 11.68
C LYS A 669 2.21 -33.12 11.17
N GLY A 670 2.37 -34.09 12.07
CA GLY A 670 2.73 -35.46 11.74
C GLY A 670 1.69 -36.13 10.83
N TYR A 671 0.40 -36.10 11.20
CA TYR A 671 -0.70 -36.59 10.35
C TYR A 671 -0.72 -35.89 9.00
N GLY A 672 -0.48 -34.58 8.97
CA GLY A 672 -0.52 -33.77 7.75
C GLY A 672 0.56 -34.21 6.76
N SER A 673 1.76 -34.45 7.28
CA SER A 673 2.90 -34.91 6.49
C SER A 673 2.69 -36.33 5.97
N MET A 674 2.13 -37.22 6.80
CA MET A 674 1.68 -38.57 6.39
C MET A 674 0.63 -38.51 5.28
N GLY A 675 -0.35 -37.63 5.42
CA GLY A 675 -1.45 -37.49 4.47
C GLY A 675 -0.98 -37.07 3.08
N LEU A 676 0.01 -36.17 3.00
CA LEU A 676 0.63 -35.80 1.72
C LEU A 676 1.42 -36.96 1.10
N VAL A 677 2.18 -37.72 1.88
CA VAL A 677 2.88 -38.92 1.38
C VAL A 677 1.89 -39.97 0.88
N TYR A 678 0.76 -40.17 1.55
CA TYR A 678 -0.29 -41.07 1.08
C TYR A 678 -0.95 -40.62 -0.22
N LEU A 679 -1.07 -39.31 -0.48
CA LEU A 679 -1.51 -38.82 -1.79
C LEU A 679 -0.53 -39.22 -2.89
N ASP A 680 0.77 -39.04 -2.66
CA ASP A 680 1.81 -39.40 -3.63
C ASP A 680 1.89 -40.92 -3.86
N LEU A 681 1.59 -41.73 -2.84
CA LEU A 681 1.44 -43.18 -2.95
C LEU A 681 0.14 -43.64 -3.65
N GLY A 682 -0.81 -42.72 -3.89
CA GLY A 682 -2.14 -43.05 -4.42
C GLY A 682 -3.09 -43.71 -3.40
N GLU A 683 -2.74 -43.72 -2.11
CA GLU A 683 -3.59 -44.24 -1.03
C GLU A 683 -4.59 -43.17 -0.55
N VAL A 684 -5.50 -42.78 -1.44
CA VAL A 684 -6.40 -41.61 -1.29
C VAL A 684 -7.23 -41.63 0.00
N ASP A 685 -7.76 -42.78 0.42
CA ASP A 685 -8.58 -42.87 1.64
C ASP A 685 -7.76 -42.63 2.92
N LYS A 686 -6.51 -43.12 2.97
CA LYS A 686 -5.62 -42.87 4.11
C LYS A 686 -5.15 -41.43 4.14
N ALA A 687 -4.83 -40.86 2.97
CA ALA A 687 -4.52 -39.45 2.83
C ALA A 687 -5.65 -38.57 3.35
N PHE A 688 -6.87 -38.86 2.91
CA PHE A 688 -8.06 -38.13 3.32
C PHE A 688 -8.26 -38.16 4.83
N ALA A 689 -8.22 -39.36 5.44
CA ALA A 689 -8.39 -39.51 6.88
C ALA A 689 -7.33 -38.72 7.68
N ALA A 690 -6.06 -38.79 7.26
CA ALA A 690 -4.96 -38.10 7.92
C ALA A 690 -5.08 -36.57 7.80
N LEU A 691 -5.35 -36.05 6.60
CA LEU A 691 -5.46 -34.61 6.34
C LEU A 691 -6.72 -34.01 6.98
N LYS A 692 -7.83 -34.75 7.00
CA LYS A 692 -9.04 -34.36 7.71
C LYS A 692 -8.75 -34.22 9.20
N ARG A 693 -8.07 -35.22 9.80
CA ARG A 693 -7.70 -35.20 11.21
C ARG A 693 -6.76 -34.04 11.54
N THR A 694 -5.80 -33.72 10.67
CA THR A 694 -4.95 -32.52 10.82
C THR A 694 -5.79 -31.25 10.86
N ASN A 695 -6.74 -31.10 9.93
CA ASN A 695 -7.60 -29.92 9.87
C ASN A 695 -8.49 -29.79 11.12
N GLU A 696 -9.13 -30.86 11.55
CA GLU A 696 -9.99 -30.89 12.76
C GLU A 696 -9.21 -30.41 14.01
N ILE A 697 -7.95 -30.86 14.16
CA ILE A 697 -7.11 -30.43 15.28
C ILE A 697 -6.72 -28.95 15.14
N PHE A 698 -6.34 -28.51 13.94
CA PHE A 698 -5.93 -27.13 13.70
C PHE A 698 -7.08 -26.13 13.88
N GLU A 699 -8.31 -26.49 13.50
CA GLU A 699 -9.50 -25.66 13.73
C GLU A 699 -9.79 -25.44 15.23
N GLN A 700 -9.42 -26.39 16.09
CA GLN A 700 -9.59 -26.25 17.53
C GLN A 700 -8.52 -25.38 18.20
N HIS A 701 -7.34 -25.26 17.58
CA HIS A 701 -6.16 -24.64 18.20
C HIS A 701 -5.75 -23.30 17.58
N TYR A 702 -6.20 -23.00 16.36
CA TYR A 702 -5.79 -21.82 15.63
C TYR A 702 -6.99 -20.99 15.15
N GLU A 703 -6.80 -19.67 15.16
CA GLU A 703 -7.78 -18.73 14.62
C GLU A 703 -7.99 -18.97 13.10
N PRO A 704 -9.19 -18.63 12.56
CA PRO A 704 -9.55 -18.84 11.15
C PRO A 704 -8.56 -18.28 10.13
N GLU A 705 -7.88 -17.17 10.45
CA GLU A 705 -6.90 -16.49 9.59
C GLU A 705 -5.47 -17.03 9.70
N SER A 706 -5.23 -18.02 10.56
CA SER A 706 -3.90 -18.59 10.75
C SER A 706 -3.37 -19.28 9.47
N ILE A 707 -2.07 -19.13 9.25
CA ILE A 707 -1.39 -19.75 8.09
C ILE A 707 -1.43 -21.27 8.20
N ASP A 708 -1.28 -21.82 9.41
CA ASP A 708 -1.31 -23.27 9.66
C ASP A 708 -2.66 -23.88 9.27
N LEU A 709 -3.78 -23.27 9.68
CA LEU A 709 -5.11 -23.73 9.31
C LEU A 709 -5.39 -23.56 7.81
N SER A 710 -4.98 -22.44 7.21
CA SER A 710 -5.11 -22.27 5.76
C SER A 710 -4.32 -23.32 4.96
N THR A 711 -3.15 -23.70 5.48
CA THR A 711 -2.30 -24.74 4.90
C THR A 711 -2.94 -26.13 5.04
N SER A 712 -3.50 -26.47 6.22
CA SER A 712 -4.19 -27.76 6.40
C SER A 712 -5.43 -27.87 5.50
N ARG A 713 -6.22 -26.80 5.38
CA ARG A 713 -7.37 -26.74 4.47
C ARG A 713 -6.93 -26.95 3.02
N SER A 714 -5.81 -26.36 2.62
CA SER A 714 -5.25 -26.56 1.27
C SER A 714 -4.84 -28.01 1.02
N PHE A 715 -4.29 -28.70 2.00
CA PHE A 715 -3.96 -30.12 1.86
C PHE A 715 -5.21 -30.99 1.83
N LEU A 716 -6.18 -30.72 2.69
CA LEU A 716 -7.46 -31.42 2.70
C LEU A 716 -8.22 -31.25 1.38
N ALA A 717 -8.19 -30.04 0.79
CA ALA A 717 -8.74 -29.77 -0.54
C ALA A 717 -8.13 -30.67 -1.63
N LYS A 718 -6.81 -30.87 -1.61
CA LYS A 718 -6.13 -31.80 -2.53
C LYS A 718 -6.59 -33.24 -2.34
N ALA A 719 -6.86 -33.65 -1.10
CA ALA A 719 -7.38 -34.99 -0.83
C ALA A 719 -8.81 -35.18 -1.35
N TYR A 720 -9.70 -34.19 -1.17
CA TYR A 720 -11.03 -34.21 -1.77
C TYR A 720 -10.97 -34.30 -3.30
N GLN A 721 -10.05 -33.54 -3.92
CA GLN A 721 -9.83 -33.61 -5.37
C GLN A 721 -9.38 -35.01 -5.81
N ALA A 722 -8.43 -35.62 -5.11
CA ALA A 722 -7.94 -36.97 -5.43
C ALA A 722 -9.04 -38.04 -5.25
N LYS A 723 -9.97 -37.82 -4.33
CA LYS A 723 -11.09 -38.72 -4.05
C LYS A 723 -12.22 -38.62 -5.10
N GLY A 724 -12.31 -37.50 -5.81
CA GLY A 724 -13.35 -37.24 -6.82
C GLY A 724 -14.68 -36.75 -6.23
N ASP A 725 -14.75 -36.49 -4.93
CA ASP A 725 -15.94 -36.03 -4.21
C ASP A 725 -16.14 -34.50 -4.36
N LEU A 726 -16.32 -34.01 -5.60
CA LEU A 726 -16.23 -32.57 -5.93
C LEU A 726 -17.57 -31.80 -5.92
N ARG A 727 -18.71 -32.44 -5.62
CA ARG A 727 -19.99 -31.72 -5.53
C ARG A 727 -19.89 -30.61 -4.48
N TRP A 728 -20.31 -29.40 -4.88
CA TRP A 728 -20.22 -28.13 -4.12
C TRP A 728 -18.80 -27.63 -3.83
N ALA A 729 -17.74 -28.36 -4.18
CA ALA A 729 -16.38 -27.84 -4.06
C ALA A 729 -16.14 -26.72 -5.08
N ALA A 730 -15.12 -25.90 -4.83
CA ALA A 730 -14.62 -24.96 -5.83
C ALA A 730 -14.24 -25.73 -7.12
N PRO A 731 -14.49 -25.17 -8.32
CA PRO A 731 -14.17 -25.86 -9.55
C PRO A 731 -12.65 -26.00 -9.69
N VAL A 732 -12.24 -27.11 -10.29
CA VAL A 732 -10.84 -27.39 -10.59
C VAL A 732 -10.64 -27.40 -12.10
N ALA A 733 -9.50 -26.90 -12.56
CA ALA A 733 -9.15 -26.97 -13.97
C ALA A 733 -9.19 -28.43 -14.47
N PRO A 734 -9.68 -28.67 -15.70
CA PRO A 734 -9.79 -30.02 -16.21
C PRO A 734 -8.39 -30.65 -16.35
N ALA A 735 -8.32 -31.97 -16.11
CA ALA A 735 -7.10 -32.73 -16.35
C ALA A 735 -6.69 -32.61 -17.83
N LYS A 736 -5.38 -32.47 -18.09
CA LYS A 736 -4.85 -32.45 -19.46
C LYS A 736 -5.08 -33.79 -20.14
N TRP A 737 -5.51 -33.78 -21.39
CA TRP A 737 -5.68 -34.97 -22.24
C TRP A 737 -4.71 -34.93 -23.43
N THR A 738 -4.35 -36.09 -23.97
CA THR A 738 -3.39 -36.22 -25.08
C THR A 738 -4.04 -36.44 -26.44
N ASP A 739 -5.24 -37.05 -26.46
CA ASP A 739 -5.96 -37.36 -27.70
C ASP A 739 -6.87 -36.19 -28.14
N VAL A 740 -7.32 -36.19 -29.40
CA VAL A 740 -8.26 -35.16 -29.88
C VAL A 740 -9.61 -35.34 -29.18
N ARG A 741 -10.08 -34.31 -28.48
CA ARG A 741 -11.41 -34.26 -27.88
C ARG A 741 -12.43 -33.85 -28.95
N ASP A 742 -13.47 -34.65 -29.14
CA ASP A 742 -14.60 -34.28 -30.00
C ASP A 742 -15.41 -33.15 -29.34
N ALA A 743 -15.43 -31.99 -30.00
CA ALA A 743 -16.14 -30.79 -29.58
C ALA A 743 -17.17 -30.35 -30.64
N THR A 744 -17.71 -31.30 -31.42
CA THR A 744 -18.72 -31.03 -32.46
C THR A 744 -20.15 -31.02 -31.95
N GLN A 745 -20.37 -31.38 -30.68
CA GLN A 745 -21.64 -31.34 -29.99
C GLN A 745 -21.49 -30.59 -28.66
N PRO A 746 -22.52 -29.85 -28.22
CA PRO A 746 -22.51 -29.19 -26.93
C PRO A 746 -22.46 -30.20 -25.77
N GLY A 747 -21.86 -29.77 -24.65
CA GLY A 747 -21.95 -30.51 -23.40
C GLY A 747 -23.35 -30.46 -22.79
N PRO A 748 -23.68 -31.35 -21.85
CA PRO A 748 -24.98 -31.33 -21.16
C PRO A 748 -25.16 -30.04 -20.35
N ALA A 749 -26.41 -29.60 -20.19
CA ALA A 749 -26.75 -28.52 -19.28
C ALA A 749 -26.49 -28.92 -17.82
N CYS A 750 -26.28 -27.93 -16.95
CA CYS A 750 -26.17 -28.21 -15.52
C CYS A 750 -27.49 -28.64 -14.91
N MET A 751 -27.43 -29.46 -13.85
CA MET A 751 -28.60 -29.91 -13.09
C MET A 751 -29.46 -28.71 -12.66
N GLN A 752 -30.72 -28.72 -13.08
CA GLN A 752 -31.69 -27.65 -12.85
C GLN A 752 -33.13 -28.20 -12.89
N PRO A 753 -34.11 -27.49 -12.33
CA PRO A 753 -35.51 -27.82 -12.53
C PRO A 753 -35.89 -27.77 -14.02
N LEU A 754 -36.68 -28.73 -14.49
CA LEU A 754 -37.26 -28.66 -15.83
C LEU A 754 -38.31 -27.55 -15.89
N GLY A 755 -38.28 -26.74 -16.96
CA GLY A 755 -39.30 -25.73 -17.20
C GLY A 755 -40.68 -26.37 -17.30
N GLN A 756 -41.69 -25.81 -16.62
CA GLN A 756 -43.07 -26.27 -16.79
C GLN A 756 -43.53 -25.90 -18.21
N GLY A 757 -43.72 -26.91 -19.05
CA GLY A 757 -44.17 -26.75 -20.44
C GLY A 757 -45.47 -25.95 -20.51
N GLY A 758 -45.39 -24.71 -21.00
CA GLY A 758 -46.51 -23.79 -21.09
C GLY A 758 -46.11 -22.33 -21.39
N SER A 759 -44.92 -21.89 -20.95
CA SER A 759 -44.37 -20.56 -21.25
C SER A 759 -43.56 -20.55 -22.56
N PHE A 760 -43.55 -19.42 -23.27
CA PHE A 760 -42.69 -19.21 -24.45
C PHE A 760 -41.18 -19.20 -24.13
N TYR A 761 -40.81 -19.17 -22.84
CA TYR A 761 -39.44 -19.40 -22.36
C TYR A 761 -39.07 -20.89 -22.25
N GLY A 762 -40.02 -21.80 -22.43
CA GLY A 762 -39.80 -23.22 -22.20
C GLY A 762 -38.71 -23.78 -23.11
N SER A 763 -37.59 -24.17 -22.51
CA SER A 763 -36.69 -25.14 -23.10
C SER A 763 -37.36 -26.51 -23.05
N GLY A 764 -37.41 -27.23 -24.18
CA GLY A 764 -37.93 -28.60 -24.22
C GLY A 764 -37.09 -29.58 -23.37
N ASP A 765 -37.12 -30.87 -23.70
CA ASP A 765 -36.28 -31.86 -23.02
C ASP A 765 -34.79 -31.53 -23.23
N ILE A 766 -34.13 -31.05 -22.18
CA ILE A 766 -32.69 -30.77 -22.15
C ILE A 766 -31.93 -31.89 -21.44
N ALA A 767 -30.81 -32.32 -22.02
CA ALA A 767 -29.92 -33.28 -21.36
C ALA A 767 -29.18 -32.57 -20.22
N MET A 768 -29.29 -33.11 -19.00
CA MET A 768 -28.67 -32.53 -17.79
C MET A 768 -27.67 -33.49 -17.14
N SER A 769 -26.62 -32.93 -16.56
CA SER A 769 -25.60 -33.65 -15.81
C SER A 769 -24.98 -32.77 -14.73
N GLU A 770 -24.35 -33.36 -13.71
CA GLU A 770 -23.42 -32.64 -12.82
C GLU A 770 -22.06 -32.41 -13.50
N ASP A 771 -21.68 -33.28 -14.43
CA ASP A 771 -20.57 -33.04 -15.37
C ASP A 771 -21.05 -32.13 -16.49
N CYS A 772 -21.18 -30.84 -16.18
CA CYS A 772 -21.78 -29.83 -17.04
C CYS A 772 -20.92 -28.59 -17.28
N LEU A 773 -19.72 -28.51 -16.68
CA LEU A 773 -18.80 -27.37 -16.81
C LEU A 773 -18.08 -27.39 -18.16
N PHE A 774 -18.86 -27.09 -19.21
CA PHE A 774 -18.42 -27.00 -20.60
C PHE A 774 -18.57 -25.57 -21.10
N LEU A 775 -17.81 -25.24 -22.14
CA LEU A 775 -17.95 -24.01 -22.92
C LEU A 775 -17.97 -24.36 -24.40
N ASN A 776 -18.62 -23.51 -25.20
CA ASN A 776 -18.64 -23.61 -26.66
C ASN A 776 -17.85 -22.43 -27.24
N VAL A 777 -17.06 -22.68 -28.28
CA VAL A 777 -16.31 -21.63 -29.00
C VAL A 777 -16.79 -21.57 -30.44
N TRP A 778 -17.40 -20.45 -30.82
CA TRP A 778 -17.79 -20.13 -32.18
C TRP A 778 -16.75 -19.21 -32.79
N THR A 779 -16.04 -19.68 -33.81
CA THR A 779 -15.02 -18.91 -34.51
C THR A 779 -15.14 -19.04 -36.02
N ARG A 780 -14.89 -17.93 -36.72
CA ARG A 780 -14.71 -17.90 -38.18
C ARG A 780 -13.26 -17.59 -38.56
N ALA A 781 -12.36 -17.53 -37.59
CA ALA A 781 -10.93 -17.37 -37.84
C ALA A 781 -10.42 -18.61 -38.60
N THR A 782 -9.67 -18.38 -39.67
CA THR A 782 -9.00 -19.44 -40.44
C THR A 782 -7.56 -19.67 -39.98
N THR A 783 -7.07 -18.85 -39.05
CA THR A 783 -5.71 -18.87 -38.50
C THR A 783 -5.73 -18.48 -37.02
N THR A 784 -4.78 -19.00 -36.25
CA THR A 784 -4.56 -18.65 -34.83
C THR A 784 -4.16 -17.18 -34.64
N ASP A 785 -3.45 -16.60 -35.61
CA ASP A 785 -2.95 -15.22 -35.51
C ASP A 785 -4.00 -14.15 -35.87
N ALA A 786 -5.28 -14.54 -36.04
CA ALA A 786 -6.34 -13.62 -36.46
C ALA A 786 -6.65 -12.52 -35.42
N ALA A 787 -6.37 -12.79 -34.13
CA ALA A 787 -6.52 -11.86 -33.01
C ALA A 787 -7.87 -11.12 -32.97
N LEU A 788 -8.96 -11.83 -33.25
CA LEU A 788 -10.31 -11.27 -33.25
C LEU A 788 -10.79 -10.97 -31.83
N PRO A 789 -11.56 -9.88 -31.60
CA PRO A 789 -12.15 -9.63 -30.29
C PRO A 789 -13.06 -10.76 -29.84
N VAL A 790 -13.07 -11.03 -28.54
CA VAL A 790 -13.75 -12.17 -27.93
C VAL A 790 -14.95 -11.67 -27.15
N MET A 791 -16.11 -12.30 -27.33
CA MET A 791 -17.31 -12.07 -26.54
C MET A 791 -17.65 -13.32 -25.75
N VAL A 792 -17.78 -13.22 -24.43
CA VAL A 792 -18.08 -14.36 -23.54
C VAL A 792 -19.48 -14.19 -22.96
N TRP A 793 -20.40 -15.06 -23.36
CA TRP A 793 -21.80 -15.05 -22.95
C TRP A 793 -22.02 -15.85 -21.66
N ILE A 794 -22.67 -15.20 -20.71
CA ILE A 794 -23.17 -15.80 -19.47
C ILE A 794 -24.70 -15.79 -19.54
N HIS A 795 -25.29 -16.99 -19.57
CA HIS A 795 -26.74 -17.13 -19.73
C HIS A 795 -27.53 -16.66 -18.50
N GLY A 796 -28.78 -16.25 -18.71
CA GLY A 796 -29.75 -15.93 -17.65
C GLY A 796 -30.39 -17.16 -17.02
N GLY A 797 -31.51 -16.95 -16.30
CA GLY A 797 -32.28 -18.03 -15.65
C GLY A 797 -32.28 -17.99 -14.11
N ALA A 798 -32.28 -16.81 -13.50
CA ALA A 798 -32.32 -16.60 -12.05
C ALA A 798 -31.21 -17.31 -11.23
N LEU A 799 -30.10 -17.71 -11.87
CA LEU A 799 -29.06 -18.60 -11.33
C LEU A 799 -29.56 -20.01 -10.99
N VAL A 800 -30.77 -20.39 -11.40
CA VAL A 800 -31.41 -21.69 -11.12
C VAL A 800 -31.57 -22.54 -12.39
N THR A 801 -31.78 -21.91 -13.54
CA THR A 801 -31.91 -22.55 -14.85
C THR A 801 -31.02 -21.89 -15.90
N GLY A 802 -30.94 -22.49 -17.09
CA GLY A 802 -30.22 -21.99 -18.26
C GLY A 802 -29.10 -22.92 -18.75
N SER A 803 -28.63 -22.66 -19.97
CA SER A 803 -27.53 -23.40 -20.60
C SER A 803 -26.82 -22.55 -21.64
N GLY A 804 -25.50 -22.69 -21.75
CA GLY A 804 -24.70 -22.05 -22.79
C GLY A 804 -25.01 -22.54 -24.21
N ASP A 805 -25.67 -23.67 -24.39
CA ASP A 805 -26.02 -24.23 -25.70
C ASP A 805 -27.22 -23.54 -26.38
N THR A 806 -28.02 -22.78 -25.63
CA THR A 806 -29.25 -22.16 -26.15
C THR A 806 -28.99 -21.04 -27.19
N TYR A 807 -27.75 -20.60 -27.35
CA TYR A 807 -27.41 -19.35 -28.01
C TYR A 807 -26.52 -19.56 -29.26
N PRO A 808 -27.10 -19.54 -30.47
CA PRO A 808 -26.37 -19.78 -31.72
C PRO A 808 -25.37 -18.64 -32.04
N GLY A 809 -24.17 -18.99 -32.48
CA GLY A 809 -23.08 -18.02 -32.70
C GLY A 809 -22.92 -17.52 -34.14
N GLU A 810 -23.73 -17.99 -35.09
CA GLU A 810 -23.52 -17.78 -36.52
C GLU A 810 -23.56 -16.30 -36.92
N ALA A 811 -24.58 -15.55 -36.47
CA ALA A 811 -24.75 -14.15 -36.87
C ALA A 811 -23.72 -13.23 -36.20
N ILE A 812 -23.44 -13.44 -34.92
CA ILE A 812 -22.44 -12.66 -34.16
C ILE A 812 -21.05 -12.84 -34.77
N THR A 813 -20.62 -14.07 -35.03
CA THR A 813 -19.26 -14.33 -35.54
C THR A 813 -19.04 -13.83 -36.97
N GLN A 814 -20.11 -13.68 -37.78
CA GLN A 814 -20.03 -13.02 -39.09
C GLN A 814 -19.61 -11.56 -39.00
N LYS A 815 -19.82 -10.91 -37.85
CA LYS A 815 -19.33 -9.55 -37.58
C LYS A 815 -17.86 -9.51 -37.19
N GLY A 816 -17.10 -10.62 -37.26
CA GLY A 816 -15.65 -10.62 -37.03
C GLY A 816 -15.27 -10.55 -35.56
N VAL A 817 -15.92 -11.40 -34.75
CA VAL A 817 -15.59 -11.67 -33.35
C VAL A 817 -15.57 -13.18 -33.12
N VAL A 818 -14.93 -13.62 -32.04
CA VAL A 818 -15.07 -14.98 -31.49
C VAL A 818 -16.12 -14.93 -30.39
N LEU A 819 -17.08 -15.85 -30.41
CA LEU A 819 -18.07 -15.99 -29.34
C LEU A 819 -17.76 -17.22 -28.51
N VAL A 820 -17.76 -17.05 -27.18
CA VAL A 820 -17.68 -18.13 -26.21
C VAL A 820 -18.97 -18.14 -25.41
N THR A 821 -19.63 -19.27 -25.26
CA THR A 821 -20.81 -19.44 -24.38
C THR A 821 -20.46 -20.45 -23.30
N ILE A 822 -20.80 -20.20 -22.04
CA ILE A 822 -20.38 -21.05 -20.93
C ILE A 822 -21.57 -21.65 -20.18
N ASN A 823 -21.40 -22.85 -19.65
CA ASN A 823 -22.21 -23.35 -18.55
C ASN A 823 -21.55 -23.00 -17.21
N TYR A 824 -22.37 -22.84 -16.17
CA TYR A 824 -21.93 -22.74 -14.78
C TYR A 824 -22.95 -23.44 -13.88
N ARG A 825 -22.55 -23.93 -12.71
CA ARG A 825 -23.47 -24.63 -11.82
C ARG A 825 -24.57 -23.70 -11.32
N LEU A 826 -25.78 -24.26 -11.21
CA LEU A 826 -27.01 -23.53 -10.91
C LEU A 826 -27.63 -23.99 -9.59
N GLY A 827 -28.54 -23.18 -9.05
CA GLY A 827 -29.31 -23.49 -7.86
C GLY A 827 -28.43 -23.89 -6.69
N ARG A 828 -28.89 -24.90 -5.94
CA ARG A 828 -28.12 -25.51 -4.85
C ARG A 828 -26.88 -26.27 -5.29
N PHE A 829 -26.63 -26.49 -6.58
CA PHE A 829 -25.35 -27.05 -7.02
C PHE A 829 -24.26 -25.99 -7.15
N GLY A 830 -24.64 -24.76 -7.51
CA GLY A 830 -23.72 -23.64 -7.71
C GLY A 830 -23.59 -22.70 -6.51
N PHE A 831 -24.60 -22.64 -5.63
CA PHE A 831 -24.70 -21.58 -4.62
C PHE A 831 -24.98 -22.11 -3.21
N HIS A 832 -24.50 -23.32 -2.90
CA HIS A 832 -24.62 -23.90 -1.56
C HIS A 832 -23.45 -23.49 -0.66
N ALA A 833 -23.78 -22.82 0.45
CA ALA A 833 -22.84 -22.44 1.50
C ALA A 833 -23.04 -23.34 2.72
N HIS A 834 -21.96 -23.90 3.26
CA HIS A 834 -22.01 -24.72 4.47
C HIS A 834 -20.67 -24.64 5.21
N ALA A 835 -20.69 -24.70 6.54
CA ALA A 835 -19.48 -24.59 7.36
C ALA A 835 -18.45 -25.69 7.03
N ASP A 836 -18.89 -26.96 6.95
CA ASP A 836 -18.03 -28.08 6.53
C ASP A 836 -17.39 -27.86 5.16
N LEU A 837 -18.15 -27.30 4.21
CA LEU A 837 -17.68 -27.04 2.86
C LEU A 837 -16.65 -25.91 2.82
N SER A 838 -16.84 -24.88 3.63
CA SER A 838 -15.85 -23.84 3.86
C SER A 838 -14.55 -24.41 4.46
N GLY A 839 -14.63 -25.44 5.31
CA GLY A 839 -13.47 -26.19 5.80
C GLY A 839 -12.65 -26.88 4.72
N GLU A 840 -13.22 -27.11 3.53
CA GLU A 840 -12.50 -27.69 2.38
C GLU A 840 -11.80 -26.63 1.52
N HIS A 841 -12.04 -25.34 1.75
CA HIS A 841 -11.44 -24.27 0.98
C HIS A 841 -10.29 -23.61 1.78
N PRO A 842 -9.11 -23.34 1.17
CA PRO A 842 -7.96 -22.72 1.84
C PRO A 842 -8.28 -21.44 2.64
N LYS A 843 -9.26 -20.66 2.15
CA LYS A 843 -9.72 -19.40 2.75
C LYS A 843 -10.91 -19.55 3.71
N GLY A 844 -11.41 -20.77 3.93
CA GLY A 844 -12.54 -20.98 4.83
C GLY A 844 -13.86 -20.42 4.28
N VAL A 845 -14.11 -20.49 2.97
CA VAL A 845 -15.29 -19.88 2.33
C VAL A 845 -16.03 -20.86 1.40
N SER A 846 -17.35 -20.68 1.25
CA SER A 846 -18.22 -21.42 0.33
C SER A 846 -19.46 -20.60 -0.03
N GLY A 847 -20.20 -21.00 -1.08
CA GLY A 847 -21.50 -20.40 -1.46
C GLY A 847 -21.57 -19.72 -2.81
N ASN A 848 -20.42 -19.44 -3.45
CA ASN A 848 -20.34 -18.76 -4.75
C ASN A 848 -19.68 -19.63 -5.83
N GLN A 849 -19.90 -20.95 -5.79
CA GLN A 849 -19.24 -21.89 -6.71
C GLN A 849 -19.63 -21.64 -8.18
N GLY A 850 -20.88 -21.27 -8.46
CA GLY A 850 -21.32 -20.88 -9.80
C GLY A 850 -20.56 -19.67 -10.35
N LEU A 851 -20.24 -18.67 -9.51
CA LEU A 851 -19.38 -17.56 -9.91
C LEU A 851 -17.93 -18.01 -10.15
N ARG A 852 -17.43 -18.94 -9.33
CA ARG A 852 -16.10 -19.53 -9.55
C ARG A 852 -16.03 -20.32 -10.85
N ASP A 853 -17.11 -20.98 -11.25
CA ASP A 853 -17.18 -21.67 -12.54
C ASP A 853 -17.05 -20.67 -13.70
N GLN A 854 -17.73 -19.52 -13.58
CA GLN A 854 -17.62 -18.43 -14.55
C GLN A 854 -16.20 -17.85 -14.61
N ILE A 855 -15.57 -17.63 -13.45
CA ILE A 855 -14.17 -17.16 -13.37
C ILE A 855 -13.22 -18.17 -14.01
N LEU A 856 -13.36 -19.46 -13.71
CA LEU A 856 -12.53 -20.52 -14.29
C LEU A 856 -12.69 -20.57 -15.82
N ALA A 857 -13.90 -20.36 -16.35
CA ALA A 857 -14.11 -20.29 -17.79
C ALA A 857 -13.42 -19.05 -18.41
N LEU A 858 -13.39 -17.91 -17.72
CA LEU A 858 -12.65 -16.72 -18.18
C LEU A 858 -11.13 -16.91 -18.11
N GLU A 859 -10.62 -17.60 -17.10
CA GLU A 859 -9.21 -18.02 -17.04
C GLU A 859 -8.87 -18.93 -18.22
N TRP A 860 -9.75 -19.88 -18.56
CA TRP A 860 -9.58 -20.70 -19.75
C TRP A 860 -9.55 -19.87 -21.03
N VAL A 861 -10.44 -18.87 -21.16
CA VAL A 861 -10.44 -17.96 -22.32
C VAL A 861 -9.12 -17.21 -22.42
N ARG A 862 -8.63 -16.61 -21.32
CA ARG A 862 -7.32 -15.93 -21.27
C ARG A 862 -6.19 -16.84 -21.76
N ASP A 863 -6.18 -18.08 -21.31
CA ASP A 863 -5.06 -19.00 -21.54
C ASP A 863 -5.12 -19.70 -22.91
N ASN A 864 -6.29 -19.82 -23.54
CA ASN A 864 -6.47 -20.70 -24.71
C ASN A 864 -7.11 -20.02 -25.94
N ILE A 865 -7.79 -18.88 -25.82
CA ILE A 865 -8.60 -18.35 -26.93
C ILE A 865 -7.79 -17.90 -28.15
N ALA A 866 -6.50 -17.62 -27.96
CA ALA A 866 -5.56 -17.33 -29.04
C ALA A 866 -5.47 -18.47 -30.07
N GLU A 867 -5.54 -19.72 -29.61
CA GLU A 867 -5.54 -20.91 -30.49
C GLU A 867 -6.82 -21.03 -31.34
N PHE A 868 -7.87 -20.28 -30.98
CA PHE A 868 -9.12 -20.18 -31.74
C PHE A 868 -9.21 -18.91 -32.60
N GLY A 869 -8.09 -18.17 -32.72
CA GLY A 869 -8.01 -16.90 -33.44
C GLY A 869 -8.58 -15.71 -32.69
N GLY A 870 -8.86 -15.85 -31.39
CA GLY A 870 -9.33 -14.78 -30.51
C GLY A 870 -8.19 -14.00 -29.86
N ASN A 871 -8.47 -12.79 -29.40
CA ASN A 871 -7.51 -11.95 -28.67
C ASN A 871 -7.83 -11.98 -27.17
N PRO A 872 -6.97 -12.59 -26.31
CA PRO A 872 -7.20 -12.64 -24.87
C PRO A 872 -7.12 -11.25 -24.20
N ASP A 873 -6.48 -10.27 -24.85
CA ASP A 873 -6.38 -8.88 -24.38
C ASP A 873 -7.56 -8.01 -24.90
N ASN A 874 -8.56 -8.61 -25.54
CA ASN A 874 -9.75 -7.92 -26.02
C ASN A 874 -11.01 -8.75 -25.82
N VAL A 875 -11.32 -9.00 -24.56
CA VAL A 875 -12.44 -9.84 -24.09
C VAL A 875 -13.58 -8.97 -23.55
N THR A 876 -14.80 -9.20 -24.04
CA THR A 876 -16.03 -8.58 -23.54
C THR A 876 -16.92 -9.64 -22.91
N VAL A 877 -17.23 -9.50 -21.62
CA VAL A 877 -18.19 -10.40 -20.95
C VAL A 877 -19.58 -9.80 -21.07
N PHE A 878 -20.55 -10.60 -21.47
CA PHE A 878 -21.94 -10.16 -21.60
C PHE A 878 -22.93 -11.20 -21.11
N GLY A 879 -24.07 -10.75 -20.62
CA GLY A 879 -25.10 -11.63 -20.11
C GLY A 879 -26.44 -10.91 -19.97
N GLU A 880 -27.49 -11.71 -19.81
CA GLU A 880 -28.86 -11.22 -19.62
C GLU A 880 -29.45 -11.75 -18.31
N SER A 881 -30.30 -10.95 -17.65
CA SER A 881 -30.95 -11.33 -16.39
C SER A 881 -29.93 -11.71 -15.31
N ALA A 882 -30.03 -12.92 -14.75
CA ALA A 882 -29.04 -13.49 -13.85
C ALA A 882 -27.62 -13.53 -14.43
N GLY A 883 -27.47 -13.66 -15.75
CA GLY A 883 -26.20 -13.55 -16.45
C GLY A 883 -25.62 -12.13 -16.34
N SER A 884 -26.46 -11.10 -16.53
CA SER A 884 -26.08 -9.70 -16.32
C SER A 884 -25.78 -9.38 -14.86
N LEU A 885 -26.55 -9.96 -13.93
CA LEU A 885 -26.28 -9.92 -12.49
C LEU A 885 -24.88 -10.49 -12.22
N SER A 886 -24.57 -11.66 -12.78
CA SER A 886 -23.23 -12.26 -12.77
C SER A 886 -22.16 -11.34 -13.36
N VAL A 887 -22.40 -10.65 -14.48
CA VAL A 887 -21.46 -9.68 -15.05
C VAL A 887 -21.15 -8.55 -14.06
N SER A 888 -22.15 -8.01 -13.37
CA SER A 888 -21.93 -6.97 -12.34
C SER A 888 -21.14 -7.50 -11.14
N LEU A 889 -21.37 -8.76 -10.74
CA LEU A 889 -20.62 -9.43 -9.68
C LEU A 889 -19.16 -9.70 -10.08
N LEU A 890 -18.91 -10.12 -11.32
CA LEU A 890 -17.57 -10.30 -11.86
C LEU A 890 -16.83 -8.96 -11.94
N GLN A 891 -17.51 -7.88 -12.32
CA GLN A 891 -16.93 -6.54 -12.26
C GLN A 891 -16.60 -6.09 -10.83
N ALA A 892 -17.39 -6.49 -9.83
CA ALA A 892 -17.11 -6.23 -8.42
C ALA A 892 -15.98 -7.11 -7.84
N SER A 893 -15.74 -8.29 -8.44
CA SER A 893 -14.86 -9.31 -7.86
C SER A 893 -13.37 -8.99 -8.08
N PRO A 894 -12.54 -9.04 -7.03
CA PRO A 894 -11.09 -8.92 -7.20
C PRO A 894 -10.49 -10.10 -7.97
N LEU A 895 -11.14 -11.27 -7.95
CA LEU A 895 -10.65 -12.49 -8.62
C LEU A 895 -10.83 -12.46 -10.14
N ALA A 896 -11.81 -11.71 -10.64
CA ALA A 896 -12.07 -11.62 -12.07
C ALA A 896 -11.38 -10.42 -12.73
N LYS A 897 -10.74 -9.54 -11.94
CA LYS A 897 -10.07 -8.33 -12.43
C LYS A 897 -8.93 -8.69 -13.38
N GLY A 898 -8.97 -8.15 -14.59
CA GLY A 898 -7.99 -8.42 -15.65
C GLY A 898 -8.31 -9.64 -16.53
N LEU A 899 -9.42 -10.34 -16.29
CA LEU A 899 -9.87 -11.43 -17.18
C LEU A 899 -10.76 -10.94 -18.33
N PHE A 900 -11.22 -9.68 -18.28
CA PHE A 900 -12.03 -9.04 -19.30
C PHE A 900 -11.72 -7.55 -19.38
N HIS A 901 -12.10 -6.96 -20.51
CA HIS A 901 -11.71 -5.61 -20.93
C HIS A 901 -12.91 -4.69 -21.14
N ARG A 902 -14.12 -5.26 -21.25
CA ARG A 902 -15.41 -4.58 -21.36
C ARG A 902 -16.51 -5.46 -20.81
N VAL A 903 -17.63 -4.85 -20.43
CA VAL A 903 -18.81 -5.59 -20.02
C VAL A 903 -20.08 -5.09 -20.70
N ILE A 904 -20.99 -6.00 -20.99
CA ILE A 904 -22.35 -5.68 -21.43
C ILE A 904 -23.34 -6.34 -20.47
N GLY A 905 -24.20 -5.53 -19.86
CA GLY A 905 -25.22 -6.01 -18.94
C GLY A 905 -26.60 -5.79 -19.54
N GLN A 906 -27.39 -6.86 -19.66
CA GLN A 906 -28.75 -6.79 -20.16
C GLN A 906 -29.73 -7.18 -19.05
N SER A 907 -30.56 -6.25 -18.62
CA SER A 907 -31.67 -6.53 -17.72
C SER A 907 -31.27 -7.23 -16.41
N GLY A 908 -30.22 -6.76 -15.71
CA GLY A 908 -29.87 -7.29 -14.38
C GLY A 908 -28.61 -6.68 -13.77
N GLY A 909 -28.67 -6.30 -12.49
CA GLY A 909 -27.51 -5.78 -11.75
C GLY A 909 -27.62 -6.07 -10.25
N ALA A 910 -26.53 -6.51 -9.63
CA ALA A 910 -26.49 -6.96 -8.23
C ALA A 910 -26.42 -5.80 -7.21
N PHE A 911 -27.23 -4.76 -7.37
CA PHE A 911 -27.19 -3.54 -6.54
C PHE A 911 -28.21 -3.51 -5.39
N GLN A 912 -28.98 -4.59 -5.22
CA GLN A 912 -29.86 -4.80 -4.07
C GLN A 912 -29.07 -5.32 -2.86
N PRO A 913 -29.60 -5.18 -1.61
CA PRO A 913 -28.95 -5.73 -0.43
C PRO A 913 -28.64 -7.21 -0.57
N MET A 914 -27.40 -7.61 -0.26
CA MET A 914 -26.95 -8.98 -0.44
C MET A 914 -27.03 -9.78 0.85
N TRP A 915 -27.08 -11.11 0.73
CA TRP A 915 -26.96 -12.02 1.85
C TRP A 915 -25.50 -12.21 2.23
N PHE A 916 -25.26 -12.49 3.51
CA PHE A 916 -23.92 -12.73 4.04
C PHE A 916 -23.74 -14.21 4.34
N ARG A 917 -22.53 -14.71 4.11
CA ARG A 917 -22.17 -16.10 4.33
C ARG A 917 -22.45 -16.57 5.77
N ASP A 918 -21.99 -15.82 6.75
CA ASP A 918 -21.91 -16.23 8.16
C ASP A 918 -22.61 -15.27 9.13
N ARG A 919 -23.36 -14.29 8.61
CA ARG A 919 -24.05 -13.28 9.42
C ARG A 919 -25.49 -13.09 9.00
N GLU A 920 -26.39 -13.06 9.98
CA GLU A 920 -27.79 -12.71 9.79
C GLU A 920 -27.98 -11.19 9.71
N THR A 921 -28.95 -10.77 8.90
CA THR A 921 -29.35 -9.36 8.73
C THR A 921 -30.81 -9.20 9.12
N SER A 922 -31.30 -7.96 9.19
CA SER A 922 -32.73 -7.72 9.47
C SER A 922 -33.67 -8.25 8.39
N TYR A 923 -33.16 -8.52 7.19
CA TYR A 923 -33.95 -8.92 6.02
C TYR A 923 -33.62 -10.33 5.50
N ALA A 924 -32.58 -10.99 6.01
CA ALA A 924 -32.19 -12.33 5.57
C ALA A 924 -31.36 -13.09 6.62
N ALA A 925 -31.57 -14.40 6.70
CA ALA A 925 -30.70 -15.31 7.45
C ALA A 925 -29.30 -15.41 6.79
N SER A 926 -28.33 -15.96 7.52
CA SER A 926 -27.02 -16.25 6.95
C SER A 926 -27.10 -17.40 5.95
N ALA A 927 -26.21 -17.40 4.95
CA ALA A 927 -26.15 -18.50 3.99
C ALA A 927 -25.81 -19.84 4.67
N TYR A 928 -25.03 -19.83 5.75
CA TYR A 928 -24.77 -21.02 6.57
C TYR A 928 -26.00 -21.54 7.30
N SER A 929 -26.82 -20.66 7.90
CA SER A 929 -28.08 -21.06 8.55
C SER A 929 -28.99 -21.77 7.55
N LEU A 930 -29.10 -21.20 6.34
CA LEU A 930 -29.91 -21.76 5.26
C LEU A 930 -29.32 -23.06 4.70
N GLY A 931 -28.00 -23.13 4.54
CA GLY A 931 -27.29 -24.32 4.09
C GLY A 931 -27.43 -25.48 5.07
N ALA A 932 -27.37 -25.22 6.38
CA ALA A 932 -27.58 -26.22 7.42
C ALA A 932 -29.03 -26.74 7.45
N SER A 933 -30.02 -25.86 7.23
CA SER A 933 -31.42 -26.30 7.06
C SER A 933 -31.56 -27.18 5.81
N PHE A 934 -31.00 -26.76 4.68
CA PHE A 934 -31.03 -27.55 3.45
C PHE A 934 -30.33 -28.91 3.60
N ALA A 935 -29.17 -28.96 4.25
CA ALA A 935 -28.47 -30.19 4.60
C ALA A 935 -29.33 -31.14 5.43
N SER A 936 -30.04 -30.60 6.44
CA SER A 936 -30.96 -31.37 7.29
C SER A 936 -32.16 -31.90 6.49
N ALA A 937 -32.73 -31.07 5.61
CA ALA A 937 -33.83 -31.47 4.73
C ALA A 937 -33.42 -32.57 3.75
N LEU A 938 -32.21 -32.49 3.18
CA LEU A 938 -31.66 -33.50 2.29
C LEU A 938 -31.45 -34.84 2.99
N ALA A 939 -30.93 -34.82 4.22
CA ALA A 939 -30.63 -36.02 5.00
C ALA A 939 -31.89 -36.70 5.55
N GLY A 940 -32.92 -35.90 5.87
CA GLY A 940 -34.13 -36.35 6.55
C GLY A 940 -33.84 -36.93 7.94
N GLU A 941 -34.76 -37.72 8.47
CA GLU A 941 -34.58 -38.36 9.80
C GLU A 941 -33.64 -39.58 9.78
N SER A 942 -33.29 -40.08 8.58
CA SER A 942 -32.63 -41.39 8.39
C SER A 942 -31.11 -41.34 8.23
N MET A 943 -30.53 -40.13 8.11
CA MET A 943 -29.12 -39.94 7.79
C MET A 943 -28.59 -38.73 8.56
N ASP A 944 -27.32 -38.76 8.99
CA ASP A 944 -26.68 -37.54 9.49
C ASP A 944 -26.46 -36.53 8.34
N PRO A 945 -26.62 -35.22 8.57
CA PRO A 945 -26.49 -34.21 7.52
C PRO A 945 -25.02 -33.85 7.22
N SER A 946 -24.08 -34.80 7.35
CA SER A 946 -22.67 -34.53 7.04
C SER A 946 -22.46 -34.40 5.53
N LEU A 947 -21.57 -33.48 5.14
CA LEU A 947 -21.24 -33.21 3.74
C LEU A 947 -20.86 -34.47 2.94
N SER A 948 -20.11 -35.40 3.56
CA SER A 948 -19.72 -36.66 2.93
C SER A 948 -20.92 -37.55 2.58
N ASN A 949 -21.95 -37.59 3.44
CA ASN A 949 -23.16 -38.38 3.20
C ASN A 949 -24.05 -37.70 2.16
N LEU A 950 -24.21 -36.38 2.27
CA LEU A 950 -25.00 -35.58 1.33
C LEU A 950 -24.49 -35.67 -0.12
N ARG A 951 -23.17 -35.78 -0.32
CA ARG A 951 -22.56 -35.99 -1.64
C ARG A 951 -22.95 -37.31 -2.31
N GLN A 952 -23.35 -38.31 -1.54
CA GLN A 952 -23.78 -39.61 -2.08
C GLN A 952 -25.23 -39.61 -2.58
N LEU A 953 -26.02 -38.60 -2.23
CA LEU A 953 -27.40 -38.46 -2.72
C LEU A 953 -27.41 -38.21 -4.22
N SER A 954 -28.45 -38.64 -4.92
CA SER A 954 -28.57 -38.37 -6.35
C SER A 954 -28.80 -36.87 -6.60
N ALA A 955 -28.36 -36.36 -7.74
CA ALA A 955 -28.63 -34.98 -8.12
C ALA A 955 -30.15 -34.69 -8.20
N GLN A 956 -30.94 -35.67 -8.62
CA GLN A 956 -32.40 -35.55 -8.64
C GLN A 956 -32.99 -35.36 -7.24
N HIS A 957 -32.49 -36.08 -6.23
CA HIS A 957 -32.94 -35.91 -4.85
C HIS A 957 -32.67 -34.48 -4.33
N VAL A 958 -31.54 -33.89 -4.74
CA VAL A 958 -31.21 -32.49 -4.41
C VAL A 958 -32.21 -31.52 -5.05
N LEU A 959 -32.53 -31.72 -6.35
CA LEU A 959 -33.52 -30.90 -7.05
C LEU A 959 -34.93 -31.06 -6.45
N ASP A 960 -35.35 -32.30 -6.18
CA ASP A 960 -36.66 -32.61 -5.63
C ASP A 960 -36.82 -31.98 -4.24
N THR A 961 -35.81 -32.10 -3.38
CA THR A 961 -35.81 -31.50 -2.03
C THR A 961 -35.89 -29.98 -2.11
N PHE A 962 -35.12 -29.36 -3.00
CA PHE A 962 -35.14 -27.91 -3.18
C PHE A 962 -36.48 -27.40 -3.75
N GLY A 963 -37.03 -28.08 -4.77
CA GLY A 963 -38.22 -27.63 -5.47
C GLY A 963 -39.56 -27.98 -4.80
N SER A 964 -39.60 -29.00 -3.95
CA SER A 964 -40.84 -29.46 -3.29
C SER A 964 -41.01 -29.01 -1.84
N ASN A 965 -39.94 -28.54 -1.20
CA ASN A 965 -40.00 -28.06 0.18
C ASN A 965 -40.34 -26.56 0.21
N PRO A 966 -41.47 -26.15 0.80
CA PRO A 966 -41.88 -24.74 0.87
C PRO A 966 -40.96 -23.85 1.74
N GLU A 967 -40.02 -24.44 2.48
CA GLU A 967 -38.99 -23.71 3.23
C GLU A 967 -37.96 -23.04 2.31
N PHE A 968 -37.77 -23.57 1.09
CA PHE A 968 -36.76 -23.07 0.16
C PHE A 968 -37.38 -22.31 -1.01
N SER A 969 -36.66 -21.28 -1.46
CA SER A 969 -37.06 -20.44 -2.58
C SER A 969 -35.94 -20.33 -3.63
N ASN A 970 -36.28 -19.95 -4.87
CA ASN A 970 -35.26 -19.69 -5.90
C ASN A 970 -34.26 -18.59 -5.50
N TYR A 971 -34.69 -17.63 -4.66
CA TYR A 971 -33.82 -16.56 -4.14
C TYR A 971 -32.72 -17.11 -3.22
N ASP A 972 -32.87 -18.34 -2.73
CA ASP A 972 -31.88 -18.99 -1.89
C ASP A 972 -30.60 -19.40 -2.63
N SER A 973 -30.61 -19.29 -3.95
CA SER A 973 -29.48 -19.58 -4.84
C SER A 973 -28.82 -18.31 -5.38
N LEU A 974 -29.12 -17.15 -4.79
CA LEU A 974 -28.42 -15.90 -5.12
C LEU A 974 -26.98 -15.91 -4.63
N ALA A 975 -26.13 -15.16 -5.31
CA ALA A 975 -24.76 -14.92 -4.87
C ALA A 975 -24.73 -14.20 -3.52
N ILE A 976 -23.71 -14.51 -2.71
CA ILE A 976 -23.56 -14.01 -1.35
C ILE A 976 -22.26 -13.22 -1.17
N VAL A 977 -22.20 -12.39 -0.14
CA VAL A 977 -20.95 -11.81 0.36
C VAL A 977 -20.20 -12.90 1.13
N ASP A 978 -19.20 -13.50 0.50
CA ASP A 978 -18.39 -14.60 1.05
C ASP A 978 -17.03 -14.15 1.60
N GLY A 979 -16.66 -12.88 1.38
CA GLY A 979 -15.40 -12.30 1.81
C GLY A 979 -14.22 -12.55 0.86
N GLU A 980 -14.42 -13.29 -0.24
CA GLU A 980 -13.36 -13.64 -1.19
C GLU A 980 -13.75 -13.35 -2.64
N VAL A 981 -14.72 -14.11 -3.19
CA VAL A 981 -15.23 -13.86 -4.55
C VAL A 981 -15.94 -12.51 -4.55
N ILE A 982 -16.78 -12.27 -3.54
CA ILE A 982 -17.48 -11.02 -3.31
C ILE A 982 -17.11 -10.53 -1.90
N PRO A 983 -16.17 -9.58 -1.79
CA PRO A 983 -15.61 -9.18 -0.50
C PRO A 983 -16.54 -8.28 0.33
N ALA A 984 -17.47 -7.59 -0.32
CA ALA A 984 -18.48 -6.72 0.28
C ALA A 984 -19.67 -6.60 -0.67
N GLU A 985 -20.75 -5.95 -0.25
CA GLU A 985 -21.88 -5.67 -1.13
C GLU A 985 -21.42 -4.88 -2.37
N VAL A 986 -21.95 -5.25 -3.54
CA VAL A 986 -21.57 -4.64 -4.83
C VAL A 986 -21.78 -3.13 -4.82
N SER A 987 -22.87 -2.65 -4.23
CA SER A 987 -23.15 -1.22 -4.08
C SER A 987 -22.03 -0.46 -3.35
N GLN A 988 -21.44 -1.07 -2.30
CA GLN A 988 -20.33 -0.48 -1.54
C GLN A 988 -19.01 -0.53 -2.32
N ILE A 989 -18.75 -1.62 -3.04
CA ILE A 989 -17.56 -1.77 -3.88
C ILE A 989 -17.54 -0.69 -4.97
N PHE A 990 -18.65 -0.52 -5.67
CA PHE A 990 -18.81 0.45 -6.75
C PHE A 990 -18.81 1.90 -6.26
N ALA A 991 -19.41 2.18 -5.10
CA ALA A 991 -19.34 3.50 -4.46
C ALA A 991 -17.90 3.89 -4.08
N ALA A 992 -17.04 2.92 -3.78
CA ALA A 992 -15.64 3.12 -3.45
C ALA A 992 -14.70 3.14 -4.67
N GLY A 993 -15.22 2.98 -5.90
CA GLY A 993 -14.41 2.91 -7.13
C GLY A 993 -13.47 1.68 -7.18
N LYS A 994 -13.85 0.57 -6.52
CA LYS A 994 -13.01 -0.63 -6.39
C LYS A 994 -13.29 -1.72 -7.42
N GLN A 995 -14.34 -1.58 -8.22
CA GLN A 995 -14.68 -2.47 -9.32
C GLN A 995 -13.57 -2.51 -10.39
N ALA A 996 -13.65 -3.48 -11.31
CA ALA A 996 -12.84 -3.44 -12.53
C ALA A 996 -13.22 -2.22 -13.38
N ASP A 997 -12.25 -1.33 -13.61
CA ASP A 997 -12.39 -0.12 -14.41
C ASP A 997 -12.31 -0.48 -15.90
N VAL A 998 -13.46 -0.84 -16.47
CA VAL A 998 -13.62 -1.19 -17.88
C VAL A 998 -14.88 -0.54 -18.44
N PRO A 999 -14.93 -0.21 -19.76
CA PRO A 999 -16.14 0.35 -20.36
C PRO A 999 -17.35 -0.58 -20.23
N VAL A 1000 -18.52 0.00 -20.00
CA VAL A 1000 -19.77 -0.74 -19.84
C VAL A 1000 -20.82 -0.32 -20.87
N MET A 1001 -21.58 -1.28 -21.39
CA MET A 1001 -22.82 -1.03 -22.13
C MET A 1001 -23.96 -1.78 -21.46
N ILE A 1002 -24.89 -1.06 -20.84
CA ILE A 1002 -25.87 -1.65 -19.94
C ILE A 1002 -27.27 -1.10 -20.21
N GLY A 1003 -28.31 -1.86 -19.92
CA GLY A 1003 -29.68 -1.40 -20.13
C GLY A 1003 -30.74 -2.40 -19.68
N SER A 1004 -31.99 -2.02 -19.84
CA SER A 1004 -33.17 -2.84 -19.56
C SER A 1004 -34.22 -2.66 -20.65
N ASN A 1005 -35.21 -3.55 -20.65
CA ASN A 1005 -36.36 -3.51 -21.53
C ASN A 1005 -37.48 -2.66 -20.92
N ALA A 1006 -38.42 -2.20 -21.75
CA ALA A 1006 -39.48 -1.31 -21.30
C ALA A 1006 -40.56 -2.01 -20.46
N ASN A 1007 -40.76 -3.31 -20.64
CA ASN A 1007 -41.85 -4.07 -20.00
C ASN A 1007 -41.34 -5.35 -19.31
N GLU A 1008 -40.19 -5.26 -18.64
CA GLU A 1008 -39.54 -6.37 -17.91
C GLU A 1008 -40.53 -7.15 -17.03
N GLY A 1009 -41.30 -6.43 -16.20
CA GLY A 1009 -42.21 -7.02 -15.22
C GLY A 1009 -43.40 -7.78 -15.81
N SER A 1010 -43.68 -7.65 -17.11
CA SER A 1010 -44.86 -8.25 -17.76
C SER A 1010 -44.89 -9.77 -17.68
N THR A 1011 -43.73 -10.43 -17.69
CA THR A 1011 -43.60 -11.89 -17.60
C THR A 1011 -43.47 -12.39 -16.16
N PHE A 1012 -43.11 -11.51 -15.22
CA PHE A 1012 -42.98 -11.86 -13.81
C PHE A 1012 -44.32 -11.89 -13.07
N LEU A 1013 -45.37 -11.25 -13.58
CA LEU A 1013 -46.71 -11.34 -12.99
C LEU A 1013 -47.16 -12.81 -12.91
N GLU A 1014 -46.99 -13.59 -13.98
CA GLU A 1014 -47.36 -15.01 -14.04
C GLU A 1014 -46.56 -15.87 -13.05
N PHE A 1015 -45.37 -15.43 -12.66
CA PHE A 1015 -44.55 -16.10 -11.66
C PHE A 1015 -45.01 -15.78 -10.23
N PHE A 1016 -45.49 -14.56 -9.98
CA PHE A 1016 -45.88 -14.10 -8.64
C PHE A 1016 -47.35 -14.35 -8.30
N GLU A 1017 -48.25 -14.36 -9.28
CA GLU A 1017 -49.69 -14.57 -9.08
C GLU A 1017 -50.02 -15.88 -8.33
N PRO A 1018 -49.36 -17.03 -8.59
CA PRO A 1018 -49.60 -18.25 -7.82
C PRO A 1018 -49.18 -18.17 -6.34
N ILE A 1019 -48.24 -17.27 -6.01
CA ILE A 1019 -47.66 -17.13 -4.67
C ILE A 1019 -48.44 -16.10 -3.85
N PHE A 1020 -48.70 -14.93 -4.44
CA PHE A 1020 -49.28 -13.79 -3.73
C PHE A 1020 -50.76 -13.56 -4.05
N GLY A 1021 -51.29 -14.22 -5.08
CA GLY A 1021 -52.66 -14.04 -5.58
C GLY A 1021 -52.71 -13.14 -6.82
N GLU A 1022 -53.85 -13.16 -7.51
CA GLU A 1022 -54.07 -12.40 -8.75
C GLU A 1022 -54.55 -10.97 -8.51
N GLY A 1023 -54.24 -10.08 -9.46
CA GLY A 1023 -54.75 -8.71 -9.48
C GLY A 1023 -54.27 -7.84 -8.31
N ALA A 1024 -54.92 -6.68 -8.12
CA ALA A 1024 -54.45 -5.65 -7.19
C ALA A 1024 -54.25 -6.14 -5.74
N ALA A 1025 -55.06 -7.09 -5.27
CA ALA A 1025 -54.95 -7.64 -3.93
C ALA A 1025 -53.68 -8.47 -3.74
N GLY A 1026 -53.37 -9.35 -4.70
CA GLY A 1026 -52.15 -10.16 -4.61
C GLY A 1026 -50.89 -9.35 -4.80
N PHE A 1027 -50.92 -8.35 -5.66
CA PHE A 1027 -49.80 -7.44 -5.79
C PHE A 1027 -49.59 -6.52 -4.56
N THR A 1028 -50.66 -6.09 -3.89
CA THR A 1028 -50.55 -5.41 -2.59
C THR A 1028 -49.89 -6.33 -1.57
N ALA A 1029 -50.24 -7.62 -1.55
CA ALA A 1029 -49.59 -8.59 -0.67
C ALA A 1029 -48.09 -8.76 -1.01
N TYR A 1030 -47.72 -8.77 -2.29
CA TYR A 1030 -46.32 -8.75 -2.71
C TYR A 1030 -45.58 -7.50 -2.21
N ALA A 1031 -46.14 -6.30 -2.42
CA ALA A 1031 -45.55 -5.05 -1.95
C ALA A 1031 -45.39 -5.02 -0.42
N GLN A 1032 -46.39 -5.48 0.33
CA GLN A 1032 -46.31 -5.57 1.79
C GLN A 1032 -45.26 -6.58 2.24
N ALA A 1033 -45.07 -7.68 1.51
CA ALA A 1033 -44.08 -8.69 1.84
C ALA A 1033 -42.64 -8.27 1.49
N THR A 1034 -42.45 -7.55 0.39
CA THR A 1034 -41.12 -7.25 -0.19
C THR A 1034 -40.65 -5.82 0.04
N LEU A 1035 -41.58 -4.87 0.14
CA LEU A 1035 -41.32 -3.43 0.29
C LEU A 1035 -42.23 -2.81 1.37
N PRO A 1036 -42.27 -3.38 2.60
CA PRO A 1036 -43.25 -2.98 3.63
C PRO A 1036 -43.16 -1.50 4.02
N GLU A 1037 -41.98 -0.89 3.90
CA GLU A 1037 -41.74 0.51 4.28
C GLU A 1037 -42.40 1.51 3.36
N VAL A 1038 -42.68 1.13 2.11
CA VAL A 1038 -43.25 2.01 1.07
C VAL A 1038 -44.53 1.46 0.47
N ALA A 1039 -45.00 0.30 0.94
CA ALA A 1039 -46.13 -0.44 0.35
C ALA A 1039 -47.40 0.41 0.21
N ASP A 1040 -47.70 1.26 1.21
CA ASP A 1040 -48.89 2.13 1.22
C ASP A 1040 -48.74 3.34 0.27
N ASP A 1041 -47.51 3.68 -0.15
CA ASP A 1041 -47.21 4.84 -0.99
C ASP A 1041 -46.97 4.47 -2.46
N ILE A 1042 -46.92 3.19 -2.84
CA ILE A 1042 -46.61 2.74 -4.21
C ILE A 1042 -47.52 3.41 -5.24
N ASP A 1043 -48.82 3.44 -4.98
CA ASP A 1043 -49.81 4.04 -5.88
C ASP A 1043 -49.64 5.57 -6.05
N THR A 1044 -48.82 6.23 -5.21
CA THR A 1044 -48.48 7.65 -5.37
C THR A 1044 -47.35 7.88 -6.35
N PHE A 1045 -46.49 6.87 -6.58
CA PHE A 1045 -45.33 6.95 -7.47
C PHE A 1045 -45.65 6.52 -8.90
N TYR A 1046 -46.61 5.62 -9.07
CA TYR A 1046 -47.04 5.10 -10.36
C TYR A 1046 -48.44 5.61 -10.68
N SER A 1047 -48.65 6.20 -11.86
CA SER A 1047 -49.96 6.70 -12.31
C SER A 1047 -50.37 6.07 -13.64
N PRO A 1048 -50.88 4.83 -13.65
CA PRO A 1048 -51.11 4.08 -14.88
C PRO A 1048 -52.60 4.00 -15.28
N ALA A 1049 -52.84 3.45 -16.46
CA ALA A 1049 -54.19 3.25 -17.02
C ALA A 1049 -54.95 2.09 -16.36
N SER A 1050 -54.25 1.14 -15.73
CA SER A 1050 -54.83 -0.01 -15.02
C SER A 1050 -53.92 -0.49 -13.88
N ALA A 1051 -54.48 -1.24 -12.92
CA ALA A 1051 -53.69 -1.80 -11.81
C ALA A 1051 -52.56 -2.71 -12.32
N ARG A 1052 -52.82 -3.53 -13.35
CA ARG A 1052 -51.80 -4.39 -13.95
C ARG A 1052 -50.58 -3.59 -14.41
N ASP A 1053 -50.81 -2.46 -15.08
CA ASP A 1053 -49.73 -1.64 -15.62
C ASP A 1053 -48.89 -1.02 -14.49
N THR A 1054 -49.51 -0.62 -13.36
CA THR A 1054 -48.79 -0.21 -12.14
C THR A 1054 -47.75 -1.25 -11.74
N TRP A 1055 -48.16 -2.51 -11.76
CA TRP A 1055 -47.35 -3.62 -11.24
C TRP A 1055 -46.28 -4.06 -12.23
N VAL A 1056 -46.56 -4.00 -13.54
CA VAL A 1056 -45.52 -4.16 -14.56
C VAL A 1056 -44.45 -3.09 -14.40
N ASP A 1057 -44.85 -1.82 -14.24
CA ASP A 1057 -43.91 -0.70 -14.08
C ASP A 1057 -43.08 -0.86 -12.79
N LEU A 1058 -43.73 -1.15 -11.66
CA LEU A 1058 -43.05 -1.38 -10.38
C LEU A 1058 -42.02 -2.52 -10.47
N LEU A 1059 -42.42 -3.68 -10.98
CA LEU A 1059 -41.52 -4.83 -11.09
C LEU A 1059 -40.37 -4.54 -12.08
N SER A 1060 -40.66 -3.84 -13.18
CA SER A 1060 -39.65 -3.43 -14.14
C SER A 1060 -38.62 -2.51 -13.50
N ASP A 1061 -39.07 -1.53 -12.71
CA ASP A 1061 -38.19 -0.58 -12.05
C ASP A 1061 -37.38 -1.22 -10.92
N VAL A 1062 -38.03 -1.93 -10.00
CA VAL A 1062 -37.40 -2.45 -8.77
C VAL A 1062 -36.42 -3.59 -9.07
N LEU A 1063 -36.77 -4.51 -9.97
CA LEU A 1063 -35.95 -5.70 -10.24
C LEU A 1063 -34.89 -5.46 -11.31
N PHE A 1064 -35.14 -4.58 -12.28
CA PHE A 1064 -34.31 -4.48 -13.48
C PHE A 1064 -33.81 -3.06 -13.74
N THR A 1065 -34.69 -2.12 -14.08
CA THR A 1065 -34.29 -0.80 -14.60
C THR A 1065 -33.50 0.02 -13.59
N GLN A 1066 -33.94 0.08 -12.32
CA GLN A 1066 -33.25 0.89 -11.31
C GLN A 1066 -31.84 0.35 -10.99
N PRO A 1067 -31.62 -0.96 -10.78
CA PRO A 1067 -30.26 -1.51 -10.67
C PRO A 1067 -29.34 -1.15 -11.85
N MET A 1068 -29.82 -1.19 -13.09
CA MET A 1068 -29.02 -0.81 -14.27
C MET A 1068 -28.63 0.67 -14.25
N ARG A 1069 -29.54 1.55 -13.81
CA ARG A 1069 -29.25 2.99 -13.64
C ARG A 1069 -28.25 3.26 -12.52
N VAL A 1070 -28.33 2.51 -11.41
CA VAL A 1070 -27.35 2.60 -10.31
C VAL A 1070 -25.98 2.16 -10.79
N TRP A 1071 -25.90 1.07 -11.56
CA TRP A 1071 -24.66 0.60 -12.16
C TRP A 1071 -24.04 1.68 -13.06
N ALA A 1072 -24.83 2.26 -13.98
CA ALA A 1072 -24.39 3.32 -14.89
C ALA A 1072 -23.84 4.54 -14.13
N ARG A 1073 -24.56 5.01 -13.11
CA ARG A 1073 -24.13 6.17 -12.30
C ARG A 1073 -22.85 5.87 -11.53
N SER A 1074 -22.70 4.64 -11.05
CA SER A 1074 -21.53 4.24 -10.27
C SER A 1074 -20.24 4.19 -11.10
N MET A 1075 -20.34 4.13 -12.42
CA MET A 1075 -19.18 4.27 -13.31
C MET A 1075 -18.55 5.67 -13.27
N ALA A 1076 -19.26 6.69 -12.77
CA ALA A 1076 -18.67 8.02 -12.52
C ALA A 1076 -17.57 8.01 -11.42
N ASN A 1077 -17.43 6.91 -10.68
CA ASN A 1077 -16.37 6.73 -9.67
C ASN A 1077 -15.07 6.15 -10.25
N VAL A 1078 -15.02 5.85 -11.55
CA VAL A 1078 -13.86 5.29 -12.27
C VAL A 1078 -13.66 6.02 -13.62
N GLU A 1079 -12.61 5.69 -14.38
CA GLU A 1079 -12.28 6.43 -15.61
C GLU A 1079 -13.07 5.97 -16.84
N SER A 1080 -13.52 4.71 -16.87
CA SER A 1080 -14.16 4.12 -18.05
C SER A 1080 -15.59 4.61 -18.30
N ASP A 1081 -15.94 4.71 -19.60
CA ASP A 1081 -17.25 5.16 -20.06
C ASP A 1081 -18.39 4.16 -19.77
N ALA A 1082 -19.59 4.71 -19.60
CA ALA A 1082 -20.84 3.95 -19.51
C ALA A 1082 -21.84 4.35 -20.61
N TYR A 1083 -22.36 3.34 -21.30
CA TYR A 1083 -23.39 3.46 -22.33
C TYR A 1083 -24.69 2.86 -21.81
N LEU A 1084 -25.74 3.67 -21.63
CA LEU A 1084 -27.05 3.21 -21.14
C LEU A 1084 -28.08 3.09 -22.28
N TYR A 1085 -28.68 1.92 -22.47
CA TYR A 1085 -29.78 1.72 -23.43
C TYR A 1085 -31.11 1.41 -22.74
N TRP A 1086 -32.21 1.66 -23.46
CA TRP A 1086 -33.56 1.29 -23.06
C TRP A 1086 -34.28 0.67 -24.25
N PHE A 1087 -34.56 -0.63 -24.17
CA PHE A 1087 -35.10 -1.40 -25.27
C PHE A 1087 -36.63 -1.37 -25.25
N THR A 1088 -37.23 -0.84 -26.32
CA THR A 1088 -38.68 -0.59 -26.43
C THR A 1088 -39.33 -1.35 -27.58
N TRP A 1089 -38.57 -2.21 -28.27
CA TRP A 1089 -39.05 -2.95 -29.43
C TRP A 1089 -39.81 -4.20 -29.00
N ALA A 1090 -41.13 -4.24 -29.19
CA ALA A 1090 -41.94 -5.39 -28.82
C ALA A 1090 -41.80 -6.51 -29.89
N PRO A 1091 -41.27 -7.70 -29.56
CA PRO A 1091 -41.15 -8.79 -30.53
C PRO A 1091 -42.51 -9.35 -30.97
N PRO A 1092 -42.67 -9.82 -32.22
CA PRO A 1092 -43.94 -10.33 -32.73
C PRO A 1092 -44.22 -11.78 -32.26
N ILE A 1093 -44.44 -11.95 -30.95
CA ILE A 1093 -44.84 -13.20 -30.30
C ILE A 1093 -46.37 -13.29 -30.13
N PRO A 1094 -46.93 -14.49 -29.87
CA PRO A 1094 -48.29 -14.60 -29.38
C PRO A 1094 -48.52 -13.72 -28.14
N GLU A 1095 -49.69 -13.04 -28.07
CA GLU A 1095 -50.00 -12.09 -26.98
C GLU A 1095 -49.01 -10.91 -26.86
N GLN A 1096 -48.41 -10.45 -27.97
CA GLN A 1096 -47.50 -9.29 -27.99
C GLN A 1096 -48.04 -8.06 -27.23
N GLU A 1097 -49.34 -7.75 -27.34
CA GLU A 1097 -49.96 -6.61 -26.64
C GLU A 1097 -49.91 -6.75 -25.11
N LYS A 1098 -49.87 -7.98 -24.58
CA LYS A 1098 -49.75 -8.27 -23.15
C LYS A 1098 -48.31 -8.07 -22.67
N TYR A 1099 -47.34 -8.56 -23.43
CA TYR A 1099 -45.95 -8.64 -22.99
C TYR A 1099 -45.10 -7.42 -23.38
N GLY A 1100 -45.38 -6.76 -24.50
CA GLY A 1100 -44.61 -5.61 -24.97
C GLY A 1100 -43.14 -5.95 -25.21
N ALA A 1101 -42.23 -5.06 -24.81
CA ALA A 1101 -40.79 -5.33 -24.77
C ALA A 1101 -40.45 -6.05 -23.44
N PHE A 1102 -40.80 -7.32 -23.39
CA PHE A 1102 -40.73 -8.16 -22.19
C PHE A 1102 -39.30 -8.52 -21.77
N HIS A 1103 -39.12 -9.14 -20.61
CA HIS A 1103 -37.81 -9.56 -20.10
C HIS A 1103 -37.06 -10.51 -21.06
N ALA A 1104 -35.77 -10.29 -21.30
CA ALA A 1104 -34.95 -11.04 -22.26
C ALA A 1104 -35.33 -10.91 -23.75
N ALA A 1105 -36.33 -10.09 -24.10
CA ALA A 1105 -36.81 -9.92 -25.48
C ALA A 1105 -35.71 -9.53 -26.49
N GLU A 1106 -34.69 -8.82 -26.03
CA GLU A 1106 -33.59 -8.29 -26.82
C GLU A 1106 -32.54 -9.36 -27.18
N ILE A 1107 -32.48 -10.50 -26.48
CA ILE A 1107 -31.51 -11.58 -26.76
C ILE A 1107 -31.60 -12.04 -28.22
N GLY A 1108 -32.80 -12.30 -28.72
CA GLY A 1108 -33.00 -12.74 -30.11
C GLY A 1108 -32.43 -11.75 -31.12
N TYR A 1109 -32.56 -10.46 -30.84
CA TYR A 1109 -32.04 -9.40 -31.71
C TYR A 1109 -30.52 -9.28 -31.62
N VAL A 1110 -29.92 -9.43 -30.44
CA VAL A 1110 -28.47 -9.40 -30.23
C VAL A 1110 -27.78 -10.59 -30.92
N PHE A 1111 -28.34 -11.79 -30.79
CA PHE A 1111 -27.80 -13.03 -31.37
C PHE A 1111 -28.15 -13.23 -32.85
N GLY A 1112 -28.94 -12.35 -33.47
CA GLY A 1112 -29.29 -12.46 -34.88
C GLY A 1112 -30.35 -13.52 -35.19
N VAL A 1113 -31.16 -13.89 -34.19
CA VAL A 1113 -32.24 -14.88 -34.25
C VAL A 1113 -33.55 -14.29 -33.72
N PRO A 1114 -34.15 -13.30 -34.43
CA PRO A 1114 -35.37 -12.64 -33.98
C PRO A 1114 -36.60 -13.56 -33.94
N GLU A 1115 -36.49 -14.81 -34.37
CA GLU A 1115 -37.49 -15.89 -34.19
C GLU A 1115 -37.47 -16.51 -32.78
N MET A 1116 -36.47 -16.20 -31.94
CA MET A 1116 -36.37 -16.70 -30.57
C MET A 1116 -37.67 -16.43 -29.80
N PHE A 1117 -37.99 -17.30 -28.83
CA PHE A 1117 -39.25 -17.26 -28.07
C PHE A 1117 -40.53 -17.48 -28.90
N GLY A 1118 -40.39 -18.08 -30.09
CA GLY A 1118 -41.54 -18.38 -30.96
C GLY A 1118 -42.08 -17.14 -31.69
N ALA A 1119 -41.26 -16.10 -31.84
CA ALA A 1119 -41.60 -14.90 -32.57
C ALA A 1119 -41.73 -15.17 -34.08
N THR A 1120 -42.55 -14.37 -34.75
CA THR A 1120 -42.74 -14.39 -36.21
C THR A 1120 -42.20 -13.08 -36.83
N PRO A 1121 -40.87 -12.94 -36.96
CA PRO A 1121 -40.24 -11.67 -37.29
C PRO A 1121 -40.60 -11.14 -38.67
N THR A 1122 -40.69 -9.82 -38.77
CA THR A 1122 -40.85 -9.08 -40.02
C THR A 1122 -39.49 -8.66 -40.60
N GLU A 1123 -39.48 -8.10 -41.81
CA GLU A 1123 -38.25 -7.51 -42.38
C GLU A 1123 -37.68 -6.38 -41.50
N ALA A 1124 -38.54 -5.65 -40.78
CA ALA A 1124 -38.10 -4.61 -39.86
C ALA A 1124 -37.35 -5.21 -38.65
N ASP A 1125 -37.82 -6.35 -38.13
CA ASP A 1125 -37.17 -7.07 -37.02
C ASP A 1125 -35.77 -7.55 -37.41
N HIS A 1126 -35.60 -8.11 -38.61
CA HIS A 1126 -34.29 -8.53 -39.09
C HIS A 1126 -33.32 -7.37 -39.27
N LYS A 1127 -33.79 -6.22 -39.80
CA LYS A 1127 -32.96 -5.02 -39.93
C LYS A 1127 -32.57 -4.46 -38.56
N PHE A 1128 -33.48 -4.48 -37.61
CA PHE A 1128 -33.21 -4.03 -36.25
C PHE A 1128 -32.25 -4.96 -35.52
N SER A 1129 -32.40 -6.28 -35.70
CA SER A 1129 -31.46 -7.27 -35.19
C SER A 1129 -30.06 -7.08 -35.77
N ASP A 1130 -29.91 -6.88 -37.09
CA ASP A 1130 -28.61 -6.60 -37.70
C ASP A 1130 -27.94 -5.34 -37.12
N LEU A 1131 -28.73 -4.30 -36.85
CA LEU A 1131 -28.24 -3.08 -36.18
C LEU A 1131 -27.76 -3.37 -34.76
N MET A 1132 -28.54 -4.10 -33.96
CA MET A 1132 -28.17 -4.47 -32.58
C MET A 1132 -26.93 -5.37 -32.54
N THR A 1133 -26.89 -6.45 -33.32
CA THR A 1133 -25.71 -7.33 -33.41
C THR A 1133 -24.47 -6.52 -33.83
N THR A 1134 -24.62 -5.56 -34.75
CA THR A 1134 -23.52 -4.67 -35.14
C THR A 1134 -23.09 -3.76 -33.99
N ALA A 1135 -24.00 -3.11 -33.27
CA ALA A 1135 -23.67 -2.23 -32.15
C ALA A 1135 -22.95 -2.99 -31.01
N TRP A 1136 -23.44 -4.18 -30.65
CA TRP A 1136 -22.83 -5.03 -29.62
C TRP A 1136 -21.42 -5.46 -30.00
N THR A 1137 -21.23 -5.91 -31.24
CA THR A 1137 -19.90 -6.35 -31.71
C THR A 1137 -18.94 -5.18 -31.90
N GLN A 1138 -19.42 -3.98 -32.25
CA GLN A 1138 -18.59 -2.77 -32.31
C GLN A 1138 -18.16 -2.29 -30.93
N PHE A 1139 -19.06 -2.36 -29.94
CA PHE A 1139 -18.70 -2.12 -28.55
C PHE A 1139 -17.64 -3.12 -28.08
N ALA A 1140 -17.81 -4.41 -28.38
CA ALA A 1140 -16.81 -5.43 -28.02
C ALA A 1140 -15.43 -5.16 -28.67
N LYS A 1141 -15.41 -4.71 -29.92
CA LYS A 1141 -14.17 -4.37 -30.65
C LYS A 1141 -13.47 -3.12 -30.11
N THR A 1142 -14.23 -2.07 -29.81
CA THR A 1142 -13.69 -0.71 -29.70
C THR A 1142 -14.00 0.00 -28.39
N GLY A 1143 -14.97 -0.48 -27.61
CA GLY A 1143 -15.52 0.22 -26.45
C GLY A 1143 -16.56 1.29 -26.79
N ASN A 1144 -16.92 1.42 -28.07
CA ASN A 1144 -17.93 2.38 -28.51
C ASN A 1144 -18.95 1.70 -29.45
N PRO A 1145 -20.25 1.68 -29.09
CA PRO A 1145 -21.27 1.00 -29.88
C PRO A 1145 -21.54 1.66 -31.25
N ASN A 1146 -21.11 2.90 -31.48
CA ASN A 1146 -21.33 3.66 -32.72
C ASN A 1146 -20.21 3.54 -33.75
N SER A 1147 -19.11 2.86 -33.43
CA SER A 1147 -17.94 2.80 -34.32
C SER A 1147 -18.29 2.16 -35.66
N GLY A 1148 -18.16 2.90 -36.75
CA GLY A 1148 -18.42 2.40 -38.11
C GLY A 1148 -19.90 2.18 -38.49
N ILE A 1149 -20.85 2.66 -37.69
CA ILE A 1149 -22.30 2.55 -38.00
C ILE A 1149 -22.80 3.83 -38.69
N THR A 1150 -23.47 3.68 -39.83
CA THR A 1150 -24.03 4.80 -40.63
C THR A 1150 -25.23 5.47 -39.94
N TYR A 1151 -26.04 4.69 -39.23
CA TYR A 1151 -27.13 5.18 -38.36
C TYR A 1151 -26.67 5.09 -36.91
N ARG A 1152 -26.09 6.17 -36.39
CA ARG A 1152 -25.60 6.23 -35.01
C ARG A 1152 -26.77 6.35 -34.05
N ALA A 1153 -26.76 5.54 -33.00
CA ALA A 1153 -27.60 5.81 -31.84
C ALA A 1153 -27.02 7.03 -31.11
N ASP A 1154 -27.89 7.94 -30.68
CA ASP A 1154 -27.48 9.06 -29.83
C ASP A 1154 -27.34 8.56 -28.39
N TRP A 1155 -26.11 8.54 -27.87
CA TRP A 1155 -25.80 8.19 -26.49
C TRP A 1155 -25.38 9.43 -25.68
N SER A 1156 -25.59 10.64 -26.21
CA SER A 1156 -25.39 11.86 -25.43
C SER A 1156 -26.54 12.03 -24.42
N TYR A 1157 -26.17 12.33 -23.18
CA TYR A 1157 -27.11 12.68 -22.10
C TYR A 1157 -26.86 14.11 -21.64
#